data_AF-A0A1F3INS7-F1
#
_entry.id   AF-A0A1F3INS7-F1
#
_cell.length_a   1.000
_cell.length_b   1.000
_cell.length_c   1.000
_cell.angle_alpha   90.00
_cell.angle_beta   90.00
_cell.angle_gamma   90.00
#
_symmetry.space_group_name_H-M   'P 1'
#
loop_
_entity.id
_entity.type
_entity.pdbx_description
1 polymer ?
#
loop_
_entity_poly.entity_id
_entity_poly.type
_entity_poly.pdbx_seq_one_letter_code
_entity_poly.pdbx_strand_id
1 'polypeptide(L)'
;MDDRENFIFWEENNLSVGYMDPAGVTYPIFDAVSTDFIFTQYKNILIVSSVTDMYRKYCIWDATDETYLVIDTSEINLDIQLYTELTATPLVACSGMSDHETNLTTAKKKGEFYGQVLIVYAFETIYGEIIKHSRPIYAYIGAGWWGDPYNGNYNFYKGFVMARILNNARNNAFMLKKTLFGKIIKSVNFYMTDPLHDTVLKEDNDLEKLNIDYFYGEQVFLELYKYDFKSLVENNTSVYTDFKLLMNSNLQFDTVTPSYQYPGDVTDMATRDEMPVDNFSHHAFVANHNHIYNNRLLLADVSTSLRDPETAEMFTYPTDKCGGGVSIGTHSLKLEITLQSSSGEKITLCDYANVDVISHNATSQVAWLPVITYPDNRAIRVRIIEDWLGALTYFNCPLAGLEMKAHALHNYSFVCASSGNPFIPYGGVEFASLKGVTINWKGGTSAGPVVDNTKDNIIKDPNRVQASAVDNVFYFPALNSYQVGNSRVLAISENAMPVSTGQFGSYPLIAFTESGIWAMNVDPSGAMFVTSITPISDDRLSSAGSLTKAGNIILFASSKGIGAMAGQDIQYISQLIDGLDFKTKIYSNAHFNTIATGANFGTFFSLLTTTKLSSYIGGMTGIGGTTACIMGFDPIENELIISNPSFAYSWIYSFKHQVWTKSSVVYRRFLYGRSRTYALRNGSNQLYILGEVSATTYTGVYATDFAAEPELFRPMVFISQPFQGEAADIYTKIEQLFADGSGIVASGKSLGIFLFSSVDGESWYMNSAVDILGTSTELKWRNIQTQRSGFSAKYHILMICGPMGDVYISPEMEISFSEKYTRKSR
;
A
#
# COMPACT_ATOMS: atom_id res chain seq x y z
N MET A 1 -9.75 -22.25 1.47
CA MET A 1 -10.31 -21.28 2.42
C MET A 1 -11.67 -20.92 1.86
N ASP A 2 -12.60 -21.84 2.08
CA ASP A 2 -14.02 -21.63 1.81
C ASP A 2 -14.58 -20.78 2.94
N ASP A 3 -15.35 -19.75 2.58
CA ASP A 3 -16.45 -19.16 3.37
C ASP A 3 -16.16 -18.66 4.80
N ARG A 4 -15.06 -17.93 5.05
CA ARG A 4 -14.93 -17.13 6.29
C ARG A 4 -14.77 -15.64 5.98
N GLU A 5 -15.92 -15.04 5.66
CA GLU A 5 -16.16 -13.63 5.30
C GLU A 5 -16.12 -12.65 6.49
N ASN A 6 -15.34 -12.93 7.54
CA ASN A 6 -15.41 -12.21 8.84
C ASN A 6 -14.63 -10.89 8.91
N PHE A 7 -14.36 -10.22 7.78
CA PHE A 7 -13.35 -9.14 7.73
C PHE A 7 -13.87 -7.70 7.64
N ILE A 8 -15.16 -7.51 7.35
CA ILE A 8 -15.69 -6.19 7.06
C ILE A 8 -16.94 -5.97 7.91
N PHE A 9 -16.81 -5.13 8.93
CA PHE A 9 -17.92 -4.66 9.74
C PHE A 9 -18.28 -3.24 9.33
N TRP A 10 -19.57 -2.96 9.27
CA TRP A 10 -20.08 -1.62 8.98
C TRP A 10 -20.80 -1.13 10.23
N GLU A 11 -20.27 -0.09 10.87
CA GLU A 11 -21.03 0.68 11.85
C GLU A 11 -21.57 1.92 11.16
N GLU A 12 -22.84 2.25 11.44
CA GLU A 12 -23.79 3.20 10.81
C GLU A 12 -23.33 4.30 9.85
N ASN A 13 -22.07 4.77 9.84
CA ASN A 13 -21.51 5.68 8.82
C ASN A 13 -20.00 5.47 8.49
N ASN A 14 -19.30 4.50 9.10
CA ASN A 14 -17.85 4.29 8.93
C ASN A 14 -17.54 2.84 8.52
N LEU A 15 -16.57 2.65 7.61
CA LEU A 15 -16.03 1.34 7.31
C LEU A 15 -15.05 0.93 8.42
N SER A 16 -15.46 0.00 9.27
CA SER A 16 -14.60 -0.56 10.32
C SER A 16 -14.07 -1.91 9.83
N VAL A 17 -12.82 -1.93 9.39
CA VAL A 17 -12.16 -3.19 9.03
C VAL A 17 -11.73 -3.88 10.33
N GLY A 18 -12.26 -5.06 10.58
CA GLY A 18 -12.04 -5.81 11.81
C GLY A 18 -12.15 -7.31 11.56
N TYR A 19 -11.75 -8.13 12.50
CA TYR A 19 -12.05 -9.57 12.47
C TYR A 19 -12.85 -9.97 13.70
N MET A 20 -13.72 -10.96 13.54
CA MET A 20 -14.46 -11.56 14.65
C MET A 20 -13.79 -12.88 15.04
N ASP A 21 -13.51 -13.05 16.32
CA ASP A 21 -12.98 -14.30 16.86
C ASP A 21 -14.07 -15.39 16.93
N PRO A 22 -13.72 -16.66 17.20
CA PRO A 22 -14.69 -17.74 17.37
C PRO A 22 -15.70 -17.53 18.51
N ALA A 23 -15.40 -16.64 19.45
CA ALA A 23 -16.29 -16.28 20.57
C ALA A 23 -17.25 -15.13 20.22
N GLY A 24 -17.19 -14.58 19.00
CA GLY A 24 -18.05 -13.48 18.54
C GLY A 24 -17.54 -12.08 18.91
N VAL A 25 -16.32 -11.97 19.45
CA VAL A 25 -15.71 -10.68 19.81
C VAL A 25 -15.09 -10.05 18.56
N THR A 26 -15.43 -8.79 18.31
CA THR A 26 -14.91 -8.04 17.15
C THR A 26 -13.66 -7.27 17.54
N TYR A 27 -12.60 -7.44 16.76
CA TYR A 27 -11.33 -6.75 16.92
C TYR A 27 -11.12 -5.80 15.73
N PRO A 28 -11.09 -4.48 15.95
CA PRO A 28 -10.80 -3.53 14.88
C PRO A 28 -9.34 -3.70 14.41
N ILE A 29 -9.14 -3.82 13.10
CA ILE A 29 -7.83 -3.79 12.43
C ILE A 29 -7.43 -2.33 12.16
N PHE A 30 -8.42 -1.45 11.99
CA PHE A 30 -8.28 -0.03 11.67
C PHE A 30 -9.16 0.80 12.60
N ASP A 31 -8.65 1.94 13.07
CA ASP A 31 -9.49 2.95 13.73
C ASP A 31 -10.42 3.59 12.68
N ALA A 32 -11.68 3.82 13.05
CA ALA A 32 -12.83 4.07 12.16
C ALA A 32 -12.83 5.40 11.36
N VAL A 33 -11.68 5.90 10.92
CA VAL A 33 -11.52 7.28 10.41
C VAL A 33 -11.26 7.37 8.90
N SER A 34 -10.84 6.28 8.23
CA SER A 34 -10.50 6.28 6.80
C SER A 34 -11.60 5.66 5.93
N THR A 35 -11.93 6.31 4.81
CA THR A 35 -12.92 5.83 3.82
C THR A 35 -12.30 5.06 2.65
N ASP A 36 -10.98 5.11 2.49
CA ASP A 36 -10.29 4.72 1.24
C ASP A 36 -9.29 3.58 1.48
N PHE A 37 -9.84 2.38 1.64
CA PHE A 37 -9.05 1.15 1.77
C PHE A 37 -9.01 0.33 0.48
N ILE A 38 -7.82 -0.22 0.22
CA ILE A 38 -7.56 -1.20 -0.85
C ILE A 38 -7.28 -2.54 -0.19
N PHE A 39 -8.02 -3.55 -0.61
CA PHE A 39 -7.90 -4.92 -0.12
C PHE A 39 -7.29 -5.79 -1.20
N THR A 40 -6.38 -6.67 -0.80
CA THR A 40 -5.75 -7.64 -1.71
C THR A 40 -5.47 -8.91 -0.95
N GLN A 41 -5.94 -10.04 -1.48
CA GLN A 41 -5.67 -11.34 -0.87
C GLN A 41 -4.47 -12.01 -1.55
N TYR A 42 -3.53 -12.49 -0.74
CA TYR A 42 -2.39 -13.26 -1.17
C TYR A 42 -2.27 -14.52 -0.30
N LYS A 43 -2.57 -15.71 -0.85
CA LYS A 43 -2.60 -16.96 -0.09
C LYS A 43 -3.47 -16.82 1.18
N ASN A 44 -2.91 -17.04 2.37
CA ASN A 44 -3.55 -16.87 3.68
C ASN A 44 -3.35 -15.46 4.29
N ILE A 45 -2.95 -14.48 3.49
CA ILE A 45 -2.66 -13.11 3.92
C ILE A 45 -3.67 -12.16 3.26
N LEU A 46 -4.44 -11.46 4.08
CA LEU A 46 -5.20 -10.29 3.64
C LEU A 46 -4.33 -9.04 3.81
N ILE A 47 -4.12 -8.33 2.72
CA ILE A 47 -3.34 -7.10 2.69
C ILE A 47 -4.31 -5.94 2.61
N VAL A 48 -4.19 -5.02 3.55
CA VAL A 48 -5.05 -3.83 3.62
C VAL A 48 -4.18 -2.60 3.58
N SER A 49 -4.38 -1.75 2.58
CA SER A 49 -3.65 -0.50 2.39
C SER A 49 -4.59 0.68 2.62
N SER A 50 -4.19 1.62 3.49
CA SER A 50 -4.86 2.91 3.65
C SER A 50 -4.11 3.94 2.80
N VAL A 51 -4.81 4.51 1.82
CA VAL A 51 -4.25 5.59 1.00
C VAL A 51 -4.12 6.87 1.80
N THR A 52 -5.17 7.21 2.55
CA THR A 52 -5.24 8.44 3.34
C THR A 52 -4.16 8.47 4.43
N ASP A 53 -4.00 7.36 5.14
CA ASP A 53 -3.13 7.33 6.30
C ASP A 53 -1.71 6.83 5.96
N MET A 54 -1.47 6.43 4.71
CA MET A 54 -0.15 6.04 4.21
C MET A 54 0.48 4.88 5.00
N TYR A 55 -0.31 3.83 5.25
CA TYR A 55 0.17 2.58 5.82
C TYR A 55 -0.45 1.35 5.17
N ARG A 56 0.22 0.21 5.35
CA ARG A 56 -0.21 -1.10 4.86
C ARG A 56 -0.07 -2.11 5.97
N LYS A 57 -1.15 -2.84 6.24
CA LYS A 57 -1.21 -3.92 7.21
C LYS A 57 -1.34 -5.27 6.49
N TYR A 58 -0.66 -6.26 7.03
CA TYR A 58 -0.78 -7.66 6.62
C TYR A 58 -1.53 -8.40 7.72
N CYS A 59 -2.69 -8.93 7.37
CA CYS A 59 -3.55 -9.73 8.25
C CYS A 59 -3.38 -11.19 7.85
N ILE A 60 -2.61 -11.93 8.64
CA ILE A 60 -2.20 -13.31 8.34
C ILE A 60 -3.07 -14.25 9.15
N TRP A 61 -3.77 -15.15 8.47
CA TRP A 61 -4.59 -16.15 9.13
C TRP A 61 -3.72 -17.26 9.73
N ASP A 62 -3.91 -17.53 11.02
CA ASP A 62 -3.48 -18.77 11.65
C ASP A 62 -4.63 -19.77 11.74
N ALA A 63 -4.47 -20.92 11.07
CA ALA A 63 -5.46 -21.99 11.12
C ALA A 63 -5.46 -22.75 12.44
N THR A 64 -4.36 -22.73 13.21
CA THR A 64 -4.28 -23.45 14.49
C THR A 64 -5.10 -22.76 15.57
N ASP A 65 -4.96 -21.43 15.66
CA ASP A 65 -5.58 -20.62 16.70
C ASP A 65 -6.88 -19.93 16.22
N GLU A 66 -7.25 -20.12 14.95
CA GLU A 66 -8.38 -19.45 14.28
C GLU A 66 -8.40 -17.93 14.48
N THR A 67 -7.22 -17.31 14.45
CA THR A 67 -7.03 -15.86 14.68
C THR A 67 -6.24 -15.21 13.55
N TYR A 68 -6.36 -13.88 13.45
CA TYR A 68 -5.53 -13.07 12.57
C TYR A 68 -4.37 -12.44 13.34
N LEU A 69 -3.17 -12.57 12.80
CA LEU A 69 -2.08 -11.65 13.15
C LEU A 69 -2.12 -10.46 12.22
N VAL A 70 -2.28 -9.29 12.81
CA VAL A 70 -2.10 -8.01 12.12
C VAL A 70 -0.67 -7.55 12.35
N ILE A 71 0.06 -7.38 11.25
CA ILE A 71 1.39 -6.79 11.20
C ILE A 71 1.31 -5.48 10.43
N ASP A 72 1.76 -4.40 11.05
CA ASP A 72 2.11 -3.18 10.32
C ASP A 72 3.53 -3.29 9.76
N THR A 73 3.76 -2.84 8.53
CA THR A 73 5.12 -2.65 7.96
C THR A 73 6.09 -1.86 8.86
N SER A 74 5.58 -1.07 9.80
CA SER A 74 6.34 -0.29 10.78
C SER A 74 6.50 -0.95 12.15
N GLU A 75 5.88 -2.10 12.39
CA GLU A 75 5.95 -2.85 13.67
C GLU A 75 7.07 -3.90 13.72
N ILE A 76 7.78 -4.16 12.61
CA ILE A 76 8.91 -5.11 12.59
C ILE A 76 10.19 -4.39 13.04
N ASN A 77 10.24 -4.03 14.32
CA ASN A 77 11.32 -3.27 14.93
C ASN A 77 11.65 -3.85 16.31
N LEU A 78 12.91 -3.75 16.75
CA LEU A 78 13.36 -4.21 18.07
C LEU A 78 14.21 -3.16 18.75
N ASP A 79 13.70 -2.58 19.84
CA ASP A 79 14.52 -1.63 20.60
C ASP A 79 15.69 -2.38 21.26
N ILE A 80 16.90 -2.15 20.76
CA ILE A 80 18.15 -2.79 21.19
C ILE A 80 19.06 -1.75 21.84
N GLN A 81 19.51 -2.05 23.06
CA GLN A 81 20.55 -1.32 23.78
C GLN A 81 21.90 -2.03 23.58
N LEU A 82 22.91 -1.28 23.16
CA LEU A 82 24.30 -1.74 23.14
C LEU A 82 25.03 -1.18 24.37
N TYR A 83 25.77 -2.03 25.07
CA TYR A 83 26.65 -1.62 26.15
C TYR A 83 27.86 -2.55 26.25
N THR A 84 28.85 -2.14 27.01
CA THR A 84 30.09 -2.91 27.17
C THR A 84 30.29 -3.36 28.60
N GLU A 85 30.64 -4.63 28.78
CA GLU A 85 31.01 -5.19 30.08
C GLU A 85 32.47 -5.64 30.09
N LEU A 86 33.12 -5.48 31.24
CA LEU A 86 34.47 -5.98 31.50
C LEU A 86 34.38 -7.30 32.27
N THR A 87 35.32 -8.21 32.03
CA THR A 87 35.46 -9.40 32.87
C THR A 87 35.72 -9.03 34.34
N ALA A 88 35.18 -9.82 35.26
CA ALA A 88 35.44 -9.63 36.69
C ALA A 88 36.91 -9.90 37.07
N THR A 89 37.62 -10.71 36.27
CA THR A 89 39.03 -11.06 36.47
C THR A 89 39.92 -10.38 35.42
N PRO A 90 41.06 -9.81 35.83
CA PRO A 90 42.02 -9.25 34.88
C PRO A 90 42.73 -10.36 34.11
N LEU A 91 42.96 -10.13 32.83
CA LEU A 91 43.70 -11.00 31.92
C LEU A 91 45.19 -11.03 32.27
N VAL A 92 45.80 -9.86 32.53
CA VAL A 92 47.22 -9.69 32.83
C VAL A 92 47.43 -8.43 33.70
N ALA A 93 48.32 -8.49 34.68
CA ALA A 93 48.80 -7.32 35.40
C ALA A 93 49.89 -6.61 34.57
N CYS A 94 49.73 -5.31 34.31
CA CYS A 94 50.69 -4.47 33.62
C CYS A 94 51.51 -3.69 34.66
N SER A 95 52.83 -3.54 34.44
CA SER A 95 53.71 -2.74 35.30
C SER A 95 53.92 -1.30 34.79
N GLY A 96 53.35 -0.96 33.63
CA GLY A 96 53.39 0.37 33.02
C GLY A 96 52.79 0.41 31.60
N MET A 97 52.90 1.57 30.93
CA MET A 97 52.31 1.82 29.60
C MET A 97 52.88 0.92 28.49
N SER A 98 54.17 0.59 28.56
CA SER A 98 54.84 -0.27 27.57
C SER A 98 54.34 -1.72 27.64
N ASP A 99 54.08 -2.23 28.84
CA ASP A 99 53.48 -3.56 29.05
C ASP A 99 52.05 -3.59 28.52
N HIS A 100 51.31 -2.49 28.70
CA HIS A 100 49.96 -2.34 28.18
C HIS A 100 49.91 -2.33 26.64
N GLU A 101 50.79 -1.58 25.96
CA GLU A 101 50.91 -1.61 24.49
C GLU A 101 51.30 -3.00 23.98
N THR A 102 52.18 -3.69 24.71
CA THR A 102 52.59 -5.07 24.39
C THR A 102 51.42 -6.04 24.53
N ASN A 103 50.61 -5.89 25.58
CA ASN A 103 49.41 -6.70 25.80
C ASN A 103 48.33 -6.42 24.73
N LEU A 104 48.07 -5.17 24.36
CA LEU A 104 47.18 -4.81 23.26
C LEU A 104 47.64 -5.42 21.92
N THR A 105 48.94 -5.33 21.63
CA THR A 105 49.53 -5.91 20.41
C THR A 105 49.41 -7.45 20.43
N THR A 106 49.59 -8.07 21.59
CA THR A 106 49.47 -9.53 21.77
C THR A 106 48.02 -10.00 21.65
N ALA A 107 47.08 -9.27 22.26
CA ALA A 107 45.65 -9.46 22.11
C ALA A 107 45.23 -9.39 20.63
N LYS A 108 45.65 -8.33 19.92
CA LYS A 108 45.39 -8.18 18.49
C LYS A 108 45.91 -9.36 17.67
N LYS A 109 47.11 -9.87 17.98
CA LYS A 109 47.68 -11.07 17.32
C LYS A 109 46.90 -12.35 17.62
N LYS A 110 46.23 -12.42 18.77
CA LYS A 110 45.36 -13.53 19.18
C LYS A 110 43.94 -13.43 18.62
N GLY A 111 43.62 -12.37 17.88
CA GLY A 111 42.28 -12.12 17.38
C GLY A 111 41.35 -11.39 18.35
N GLU A 112 41.86 -10.94 19.50
CA GLU A 112 41.03 -10.25 20.48
C GLU A 112 40.74 -8.80 20.07
N PHE A 113 39.45 -8.43 20.10
CA PHE A 113 38.99 -7.10 19.76
C PHE A 113 38.95 -6.15 20.97
N TYR A 114 39.67 -5.03 20.84
CA TYR A 114 39.62 -3.88 21.74
C TYR A 114 39.61 -2.63 20.85
N GLY A 115 38.57 -1.82 20.93
CA GLY A 115 38.40 -0.58 20.19
C GLY A 115 36.99 -0.38 19.63
N GLN A 116 36.88 0.26 18.46
CA GLN A 116 35.61 0.78 17.93
C GLN A 116 34.99 -0.12 16.86
N VAL A 117 33.66 -0.23 16.87
CA VAL A 117 32.90 -0.99 15.87
C VAL A 117 31.52 -0.33 15.62
N LEU A 118 31.02 -0.47 14.41
CA LEU A 118 29.61 -0.26 14.08
C LEU A 118 28.88 -1.60 13.97
N ILE A 119 27.71 -1.69 14.59
CA ILE A 119 26.83 -2.85 14.57
C ILE A 119 25.52 -2.49 13.86
N VAL A 120 25.04 -3.37 12.99
CA VAL A 120 23.75 -3.29 12.30
C VAL A 120 23.00 -4.58 12.57
N TYR A 121 21.71 -4.53 12.86
CA TYR A 121 20.87 -5.73 12.80
C TYR A 121 19.87 -5.64 11.66
N ALA A 122 19.47 -6.81 11.15
CA ALA A 122 18.43 -6.93 10.14
C ALA A 122 17.68 -8.25 10.31
N PHE A 123 16.50 -8.35 9.72
CA PHE A 123 15.63 -9.51 9.83
C PHE A 123 15.80 -10.42 8.60
N GLU A 124 16.09 -11.69 8.82
CA GLU A 124 16.08 -12.73 7.79
C GLU A 124 14.68 -13.33 7.70
N THR A 125 14.04 -13.29 6.54
CA THR A 125 12.72 -13.93 6.34
C THR A 125 12.86 -15.45 6.30
N ILE A 126 11.75 -16.18 6.41
CA ILE A 126 11.72 -17.63 6.18
C ILE A 126 12.12 -18.06 4.76
N TYR A 127 12.13 -17.12 3.81
CA TYR A 127 12.56 -17.34 2.43
C TYR A 127 14.03 -16.93 2.20
N GLY A 128 14.70 -16.37 3.22
CA GLY A 128 16.14 -16.09 3.22
C GLY A 128 16.53 -14.66 2.88
N GLU A 129 15.60 -13.78 2.51
CA GLU A 129 15.93 -12.37 2.24
C GLU A 129 16.16 -11.59 3.54
N ILE A 130 17.09 -10.64 3.49
CA ILE A 130 17.39 -9.74 4.60
C ILE A 130 16.64 -8.42 4.40
N ILE A 131 15.88 -8.01 5.41
CA ILE A 131 15.04 -6.81 5.39
C ILE A 131 15.16 -6.01 6.69
N LYS A 132 14.64 -4.78 6.68
CA LYS A 132 14.50 -3.86 7.81
C LYS A 132 15.83 -3.68 8.56
N HIS A 133 16.84 -3.19 7.84
CA HIS A 133 18.13 -2.89 8.43
C HIS A 133 17.99 -1.77 9.47
N SER A 134 18.59 -1.95 10.64
CA SER A 134 18.73 -0.89 11.62
C SER A 134 19.64 0.21 11.09
N ARG A 135 19.59 1.40 11.71
CA ARG A 135 20.71 2.34 11.57
C ARG A 135 21.99 1.70 12.12
N PRO A 136 23.18 1.96 11.54
CA PRO A 136 24.43 1.54 12.15
C PRO A 136 24.63 2.19 13.51
N ILE A 137 24.86 1.36 14.52
CA ILE A 137 25.00 1.77 15.92
C ILE A 137 26.48 1.67 16.32
N TYR A 138 27.02 2.75 16.86
CA TYR A 138 28.39 2.78 17.37
C TYR A 138 28.50 2.02 18.70
N ALA A 139 29.53 1.19 18.81
CA ALA A 139 29.93 0.51 20.05
C ALA A 139 31.45 0.58 20.22
N TYR A 140 31.91 0.57 21.47
CA TYR A 140 33.32 0.66 21.82
C TYR A 140 33.69 -0.33 22.90
N ILE A 141 34.60 -1.27 22.61
CA ILE A 141 35.17 -2.18 23.59
C ILE A 141 36.49 -1.61 24.12
N GLY A 142 36.45 -0.92 25.25
CA GLY A 142 37.67 -0.45 25.88
C GLY A 142 38.46 -1.56 26.57
N ALA A 143 39.79 -1.53 26.44
CA ALA A 143 40.67 -2.19 27.40
C ALA A 143 40.70 -1.34 28.69
N GLY A 144 39.96 -1.78 29.71
CA GLY A 144 39.83 -1.07 30.98
C GLY A 144 41.12 -1.03 31.78
N TRP A 145 41.38 0.11 32.44
CA TRP A 145 42.40 0.28 33.48
C TRP A 145 41.71 0.17 34.84
N TRP A 146 42.19 -0.72 35.70
CA TRP A 146 41.74 -0.76 37.10
C TRP A 146 42.96 -0.91 38.00
N GLY A 147 43.32 0.18 38.67
CA GLY A 147 44.52 0.26 39.47
C GLY A 147 44.60 1.56 40.25
N ASP A 148 45.11 1.47 41.47
CA ASP A 148 45.50 2.62 42.27
C ASP A 148 46.77 3.24 41.63
N PRO A 149 46.73 4.48 41.11
CA PRO A 149 47.90 5.11 40.51
C PRO A 149 49.08 5.25 41.48
N TYR A 150 48.86 5.10 42.79
CA TYR A 150 49.92 5.14 43.80
C TYR A 150 50.73 3.83 43.92
N ASN A 151 50.20 2.69 43.48
CA ASN A 151 50.80 1.37 43.75
C ASN A 151 51.33 0.63 42.51
N GLY A 152 51.27 1.22 41.32
CA GLY A 152 51.86 0.66 40.10
C GLY A 152 51.26 -0.67 39.61
N ASN A 153 50.10 -1.07 40.16
CA ASN A 153 49.38 -2.28 39.77
C ASN A 153 48.29 -1.93 38.77
N TYR A 154 48.57 -2.13 37.49
CA TYR A 154 47.61 -1.91 36.41
C TYR A 154 47.07 -3.26 35.95
N ASN A 155 45.79 -3.32 35.59
CA ASN A 155 45.13 -4.55 35.19
C ASN A 155 44.51 -4.39 33.81
N PHE A 156 44.79 -5.33 32.92
CA PHE A 156 44.17 -5.45 31.60
C PHE A 156 42.94 -6.34 31.70
N TYR A 157 41.77 -5.86 31.26
CA TYR A 157 40.51 -6.62 31.28
C TYR A 157 40.04 -6.97 29.87
N LYS A 158 39.36 -8.12 29.74
CA LYS A 158 38.66 -8.45 28.50
C LYS A 158 37.32 -7.72 28.49
N GLY A 159 37.04 -6.97 27.43
CA GLY A 159 35.74 -6.36 27.22
C GLY A 159 34.87 -7.18 26.27
N PHE A 160 33.55 -7.09 26.43
CA PHE A 160 32.56 -7.64 25.50
C PHE A 160 31.56 -6.55 25.11
N VAL A 161 31.19 -6.45 23.82
CA VAL A 161 29.94 -5.77 23.47
C VAL A 161 28.81 -6.71 23.80
N MET A 162 27.82 -6.16 24.51
CA MET A 162 26.53 -6.79 24.68
C MET A 162 25.41 -6.02 24.00
N ALA A 163 24.62 -6.74 23.22
CA ALA A 163 23.36 -6.27 22.68
C ALA A 163 22.22 -6.83 23.51
N ARG A 164 21.37 -5.96 24.04
CA ARG A 164 20.26 -6.27 24.94
C ARG A 164 18.96 -5.74 24.36
N ILE A 165 17.97 -6.61 24.20
CA ILE A 165 16.63 -6.23 23.74
C ILE A 165 15.84 -5.64 24.91
N LEU A 166 15.45 -4.38 24.85
CA LEU A 166 14.80 -3.71 25.98
C LEU A 166 13.44 -4.34 26.30
N ASN A 167 13.13 -4.51 27.58
CA ASN A 167 11.80 -4.95 28.02
C ASN A 167 10.89 -3.72 28.11
N ASN A 168 10.24 -3.36 27.00
CA ASN A 168 9.31 -2.25 26.92
C ASN A 168 7.98 -2.68 26.26
N ALA A 169 6.97 -1.81 26.28
CA ALA A 169 5.65 -2.13 25.75
C ALA A 169 5.68 -2.54 24.25
N ARG A 170 6.54 -1.91 23.44
CA ARG A 170 6.69 -2.20 22.00
C ARG A 170 7.24 -3.61 21.79
N ASN A 171 8.37 -3.93 22.43
CA ASN A 171 9.00 -5.24 22.37
C ASN A 171 8.10 -6.32 23.02
N ASN A 172 7.37 -6.01 24.09
CA ASN A 172 6.41 -6.94 24.70
C ASN A 172 5.24 -7.29 23.76
N ALA A 173 4.73 -6.31 23.00
CA ALA A 173 3.73 -6.56 21.97
C ALA A 173 4.27 -7.43 20.82
N PHE A 174 5.53 -7.20 20.41
CA PHE A 174 6.25 -8.06 19.47
C PHE A 174 6.35 -9.50 20.01
N MET A 175 6.70 -9.65 21.30
CA MET A 175 6.87 -10.94 21.96
C MET A 175 5.58 -11.75 22.13
N LEU A 176 4.45 -11.10 22.39
CA LEU A 176 3.13 -11.75 22.43
C LEU A 176 2.75 -12.41 21.09
N LYS A 177 3.33 -11.92 19.98
CA LYS A 177 3.08 -12.38 18.61
C LYS A 177 4.20 -13.33 18.09
N LYS A 178 5.20 -13.69 18.92
CA LYS A 178 6.46 -14.36 18.51
C LYS A 178 6.28 -15.65 17.71
N THR A 179 5.34 -16.51 18.11
CA THR A 179 5.12 -17.82 17.48
C THR A 179 4.67 -17.66 16.03
N LEU A 180 3.96 -16.57 15.75
CA LEU A 180 3.48 -16.27 14.41
C LEU A 180 4.44 -15.40 13.60
N PHE A 181 5.21 -14.52 14.25
CA PHE A 181 6.36 -13.85 13.61
C PHE A 181 7.42 -14.86 13.14
N GLY A 182 7.66 -15.94 13.89
CA GLY A 182 8.54 -17.05 13.48
C GLY A 182 8.10 -17.76 12.19
N LYS A 183 6.84 -17.58 11.74
CA LYS A 183 6.33 -18.06 10.45
C LYS A 183 6.68 -17.13 9.28
N ILE A 184 7.31 -15.98 9.54
CA ILE A 184 7.63 -14.94 8.54
C ILE A 184 9.11 -14.56 8.61
N ILE A 185 9.62 -14.39 9.83
CA ILE A 185 11.01 -14.06 10.16
C ILE A 185 11.67 -15.30 10.74
N LYS A 186 12.77 -15.72 10.12
CA LYS A 186 13.60 -16.84 10.52
C LYS A 186 14.59 -16.46 11.61
N SER A 187 15.23 -15.29 11.49
CA SER A 187 16.22 -14.82 12.47
C SER A 187 16.39 -13.31 12.46
N VAL A 188 16.96 -12.77 13.54
CA VAL A 188 17.58 -11.45 13.56
C VAL A 188 19.08 -11.63 13.42
N ASN A 189 19.65 -11.06 12.38
CA ASN A 189 21.07 -11.17 12.05
C ASN A 189 21.76 -9.89 12.48
N PHE A 190 22.84 -10.02 13.24
CA PHE A 190 23.71 -8.93 13.65
C PHE A 190 24.97 -8.96 12.79
N TYR A 191 25.27 -7.81 12.21
CA TYR A 191 26.41 -7.56 11.36
C TYR A 191 27.30 -6.52 12.02
N MET A 192 28.61 -6.61 11.81
CA MET A 192 29.58 -5.67 12.33
C MET A 192 30.61 -5.26 11.27
N THR A 193 31.05 -4.03 11.35
CA THR A 193 32.20 -3.53 10.60
C THR A 193 33.51 -4.15 11.09
N ASP A 194 34.56 -4.08 10.27
CA ASP A 194 35.89 -4.47 10.73
C ASP A 194 36.30 -3.63 11.96
N PRO A 195 36.72 -4.25 13.05
CA PRO A 195 36.99 -3.52 14.27
C PRO A 195 38.21 -2.61 14.10
N LEU A 196 38.05 -1.35 14.49
CA LEU A 196 39.20 -0.46 14.65
C LEU A 196 39.84 -0.68 16.00
N HIS A 197 40.99 -1.34 15.99
CA HIS A 197 41.75 -1.57 17.21
C HIS A 197 42.26 -0.27 17.83
N ASP A 198 42.20 -0.20 19.15
CA ASP A 198 42.78 0.90 19.92
C ASP A 198 44.26 1.10 19.59
N THR A 199 44.66 2.37 19.47
CA THR A 199 46.05 2.77 19.33
C THR A 199 46.42 3.71 20.45
N VAL A 200 47.47 3.37 21.19
CA VAL A 200 48.00 4.19 22.31
C VAL A 200 48.59 5.49 21.76
N LEU A 201 48.33 6.63 22.42
CA LEU A 201 48.96 7.91 22.11
C LEU A 201 50.48 7.82 22.39
N LYS A 202 51.31 8.09 21.37
CA LYS A 202 52.76 7.77 21.38
C LYS A 202 53.69 8.90 21.82
N GLU A 203 53.20 10.08 22.20
CA GLU A 203 54.09 11.20 22.49
C GLU A 203 54.23 11.44 24.00
N ASP A 204 55.46 11.25 24.51
CA ASP A 204 55.87 11.59 25.88
C ASP A 204 55.53 13.05 26.26
N ASN A 205 55.42 13.95 25.27
CA ASN A 205 55.07 15.35 25.46
C ASN A 205 53.55 15.64 25.60
N ASP A 206 52.68 14.66 25.36
CA ASP A 206 51.22 14.82 25.52
C ASP A 206 50.72 14.38 26.90
N LEU A 207 51.50 13.57 27.62
CA LEU A 207 51.24 13.24 29.03
C LEU A 207 51.43 14.44 29.96
N GLU A 208 52.38 15.34 29.67
CA GLU A 208 52.56 16.59 30.42
C GLU A 208 51.48 17.66 30.13
N LYS A 209 50.79 17.56 28.99
CA LYS A 209 49.66 18.46 28.65
C LYS A 209 48.33 17.99 29.22
N LEU A 210 48.21 16.70 29.54
CA LEU A 210 47.17 16.19 30.40
C LEU A 210 47.49 16.66 31.81
N ASN A 211 46.95 17.83 32.19
CA ASN A 211 47.10 18.41 33.51
C ASN A 211 46.36 17.51 34.52
N ILE A 212 46.99 16.41 34.92
CA ILE A 212 46.46 15.45 35.91
C ILE A 212 46.60 16.12 37.28
N ASP A 213 45.60 16.91 37.67
CA ASP A 213 45.48 17.34 39.06
C ASP A 213 45.14 16.12 39.93
N TYR A 214 46.12 15.70 40.73
CA TYR A 214 46.03 14.57 41.65
C TYR A 214 45.03 14.88 42.79
N PHE A 215 43.85 14.26 42.75
CA PHE A 215 42.91 14.31 43.88
C PHE A 215 42.89 12.99 44.65
N TYR A 216 42.97 13.11 45.98
CA TYR A 216 42.94 12.01 46.93
C TYR A 216 41.59 11.28 46.90
N GLY A 217 41.59 10.02 46.47
CA GLY A 217 40.58 9.05 46.85
C GLY A 217 39.51 8.65 45.82
N GLU A 218 39.54 9.17 44.59
CA GLU A 218 38.60 8.75 43.52
C GLU A 218 39.30 8.18 42.28
N GLN A 219 38.64 7.19 41.66
CA GLN A 219 39.14 6.37 40.55
C GLN A 219 39.27 7.21 39.27
N VAL A 220 40.48 7.27 38.69
CA VAL A 220 40.74 8.05 37.46
C VAL A 220 40.77 7.12 36.25
N PHE A 221 39.79 7.25 35.36
CA PHE A 221 39.82 6.66 34.01
C PHE A 221 40.58 7.60 33.08
N LEU A 222 41.89 7.39 32.88
CA LEU A 222 42.66 8.13 31.88
C LEU A 222 42.49 7.43 30.52
N GLU A 223 41.73 8.04 29.61
CA GLU A 223 41.65 7.56 28.22
C GLU A 223 42.93 7.94 27.45
N LEU A 224 43.68 6.93 27.00
CA LEU A 224 45.01 7.04 26.39
C LEU A 224 45.00 6.68 24.89
N TYR A 225 43.82 6.66 24.28
CA TYR A 225 43.60 6.13 22.94
C TYR A 225 43.24 7.20 21.92
N LYS A 226 43.74 7.04 20.70
CA LYS A 226 43.33 7.87 19.55
C LYS A 226 42.03 7.32 18.95
N TYR A 227 41.01 8.17 18.84
CA TYR A 227 39.74 7.82 18.20
C TYR A 227 39.76 8.24 16.71
N ASP A 228 39.51 7.31 15.79
CA ASP A 228 39.44 7.56 14.35
C ASP A 228 38.07 7.20 13.77
N PHE A 229 37.06 7.99 14.15
CA PHE A 229 35.67 7.82 13.69
C PHE A 229 35.54 7.96 12.18
N LYS A 230 36.39 8.76 11.55
CA LYS A 230 36.37 8.92 10.10
C LYS A 230 36.77 7.61 9.42
N SER A 231 37.85 6.97 9.87
CA SER A 231 38.21 5.64 9.35
C SER A 231 37.15 4.58 9.66
N LEU A 232 36.48 4.67 10.81
CA LEU A 232 35.45 3.71 11.22
C LEU A 232 34.26 3.69 10.25
N VAL A 233 33.87 4.87 9.75
CA VAL A 233 32.65 5.02 8.96
C VAL A 233 32.95 5.22 7.47
N GLU A 234 34.10 5.79 7.08
CA GLU A 234 34.45 6.01 5.66
C GLU A 234 35.28 4.89 5.04
N ASN A 235 36.22 4.31 5.79
CA ASN A 235 37.17 3.33 5.25
C ASN A 235 36.73 1.88 5.48
N ASN A 236 35.71 1.69 6.31
CA ASN A 236 35.18 0.39 6.66
C ASN A 236 34.11 -0.03 5.64
N THR A 237 34.58 -0.59 4.54
CA THR A 237 33.76 -0.86 3.35
C THR A 237 32.84 -2.08 3.50
N SER A 238 33.10 -2.95 4.46
CA SER A 238 32.39 -4.21 4.61
C SER A 238 31.85 -4.39 6.02
N VAL A 239 30.60 -4.84 6.10
CA VAL A 239 29.92 -5.18 7.36
C VAL A 239 29.62 -6.67 7.30
N TYR A 240 30.22 -7.46 8.17
CA TYR A 240 30.15 -8.92 8.14
C TYR A 240 29.18 -9.47 9.18
N THR A 241 28.51 -10.56 8.85
CA THR A 241 27.63 -11.30 9.76
C THR A 241 28.46 -11.83 10.91
N ASP A 242 28.04 -11.53 12.13
CA ASP A 242 28.71 -11.97 13.34
C ASP A 242 27.84 -12.92 14.16
N PHE A 243 26.54 -12.65 14.22
CA PHE A 243 25.61 -13.47 14.99
C PHE A 243 24.21 -13.55 14.37
N LYS A 244 23.54 -14.69 14.55
CA LYS A 244 22.14 -14.88 14.16
C LYS A 244 21.33 -15.36 15.36
N LEU A 245 20.30 -14.60 15.73
CA LEU A 245 19.30 -14.98 16.72
C LEU A 245 18.13 -15.68 16.01
N LEU A 246 18.06 -17.00 16.11
CA LEU A 246 16.99 -17.80 15.50
C LEU A 246 15.64 -17.59 16.23
N MET A 247 14.61 -17.22 15.47
CA MET A 247 13.25 -17.00 16.00
C MET A 247 12.51 -18.29 16.37
N ASN A 248 12.98 -19.45 15.88
CA ASN A 248 12.40 -20.76 16.18
C ASN A 248 12.97 -21.43 17.44
N SER A 249 13.94 -20.79 18.11
CA SER A 249 14.47 -21.28 19.38
C SER A 249 13.50 -20.89 20.51
N ASN A 250 13.45 -21.67 21.60
CA ASN A 250 12.68 -21.39 22.81
C ASN A 250 13.18 -20.10 23.50
N LEU A 251 12.97 -18.95 22.86
CA LEU A 251 13.25 -17.62 23.39
C LEU A 251 12.26 -17.35 24.52
N GLN A 252 12.69 -17.74 25.72
CA GLN A 252 12.10 -17.40 27.01
C GLN A 252 12.70 -16.05 27.42
N PHE A 253 11.97 -14.96 27.18
CA PHE A 253 12.34 -13.62 27.67
C PHE A 253 11.79 -13.36 29.07
N ASP A 254 11.48 -14.42 29.85
CA ASP A 254 11.02 -14.26 31.22
C ASP A 254 12.23 -13.96 32.10
N THR A 255 12.28 -12.73 32.61
CA THR A 255 13.21 -12.17 33.61
C THR A 255 14.68 -11.97 33.25
N VAL A 256 15.23 -12.60 32.21
CA VAL A 256 16.60 -12.33 31.74
C VAL A 256 16.56 -11.91 30.29
N THR A 257 16.86 -10.64 30.02
CA THR A 257 17.01 -10.16 28.66
C THR A 257 18.12 -10.93 27.95
N PRO A 258 17.87 -11.57 26.79
CA PRO A 258 18.94 -12.21 26.04
C PRO A 258 19.95 -11.13 25.66
N SER A 259 21.19 -11.38 26.08
CA SER A 259 22.34 -10.59 25.75
C SER A 259 23.20 -11.40 24.78
N TYR A 260 23.55 -10.80 23.65
CA TYR A 260 24.60 -11.37 22.80
C TYR A 260 25.95 -10.94 23.36
N GLN A 261 26.86 -11.87 23.62
CA GLN A 261 28.25 -11.56 23.96
C GLN A 261 29.13 -11.82 22.75
N TYR A 262 29.87 -10.80 22.32
CA TYR A 262 30.84 -10.95 21.25
C TYR A 262 31.90 -12.04 21.57
N PRO A 263 32.13 -13.06 20.74
CA PRO A 263 33.03 -14.18 21.05
C PRO A 263 34.52 -13.79 21.11
N GLY A 264 34.88 -12.59 20.66
CA GLY A 264 36.21 -12.04 20.88
C GLY A 264 37.29 -12.54 19.92
N ASP A 265 36.96 -13.24 18.83
CA ASP A 265 37.90 -13.59 17.75
C ASP A 265 37.45 -12.93 16.44
N VAL A 266 38.25 -11.96 15.96
CA VAL A 266 38.02 -11.22 14.72
C VAL A 266 38.86 -11.73 13.54
N THR A 267 39.66 -12.79 13.72
CA THR A 267 40.66 -13.19 12.70
C THR A 267 40.04 -13.72 11.41
N ASP A 268 38.80 -14.20 11.46
CA ASP A 268 38.08 -14.80 10.35
C ASP A 268 37.00 -13.88 9.74
N MET A 269 36.93 -12.61 10.16
CA MET A 269 35.85 -11.68 9.74
C MET A 269 35.69 -11.58 8.22
N ALA A 270 36.81 -11.51 7.48
CA ALA A 270 36.80 -11.46 6.01
C ALA A 270 36.25 -12.73 5.32
N THR A 271 36.05 -13.82 6.06
CA THR A 271 35.48 -15.07 5.54
C THR A 271 33.99 -15.24 5.87
N ARG A 272 33.41 -14.31 6.64
CA ARG A 272 32.01 -14.34 7.05
C ARG A 272 31.10 -13.70 5.99
N ASP A 273 29.81 -13.99 6.07
CA ASP A 273 28.81 -13.48 5.12
C ASP A 273 28.71 -11.94 5.20
N GLU A 274 28.89 -11.23 4.09
CA GLU A 274 28.74 -9.78 4.04
C GLU A 274 27.25 -9.37 4.12
N MET A 275 26.97 -8.26 4.80
CA MET A 275 25.65 -7.67 4.89
C MET A 275 25.19 -7.21 3.50
N PRO A 276 24.03 -7.67 3.01
CA PRO A 276 23.52 -7.21 1.73
C PRO A 276 23.18 -5.72 1.76
N VAL A 277 23.14 -5.08 0.60
CA VAL A 277 22.69 -3.69 0.51
C VAL A 277 21.17 -3.65 0.73
N ASP A 278 20.72 -2.90 1.74
CA ASP A 278 19.29 -2.71 1.98
C ASP A 278 18.65 -1.97 0.81
N ASN A 279 17.56 -2.52 0.28
CA ASN A 279 16.79 -1.87 -0.77
C ASN A 279 15.61 -1.06 -0.20
N PHE A 280 15.91 -0.13 0.70
CA PHE A 280 14.94 0.75 1.34
C PHE A 280 13.83 0.00 2.08
N SER A 281 14.12 -1.22 2.53
CA SER A 281 13.11 -2.04 3.19
C SER A 281 12.76 -1.47 4.57
N HIS A 282 13.59 -0.57 5.11
CA HIS A 282 13.26 0.24 6.28
C HIS A 282 12.01 1.11 6.07
N HIS A 283 11.83 1.70 4.88
CA HIS A 283 10.65 2.50 4.55
C HIS A 283 9.38 1.64 4.33
N ALA A 284 8.24 2.32 4.15
CA ALA A 284 6.98 1.66 3.84
C ALA A 284 6.49 2.07 2.45
N PHE A 285 6.18 1.08 1.60
CA PHE A 285 5.48 1.29 0.33
C PHE A 285 3.98 1.22 0.55
N VAL A 286 3.29 2.25 0.07
CA VAL A 286 1.83 2.35 -0.04
C VAL A 286 1.51 2.50 -1.52
N ALA A 287 0.36 1.99 -1.95
CA ALA A 287 -0.04 2.05 -3.34
C ALA A 287 -1.54 2.33 -3.44
N ASN A 288 -1.94 3.01 -4.51
CA ASN A 288 -3.35 3.25 -4.80
C ASN A 288 -4.00 2.08 -5.56
N HIS A 289 -3.18 1.19 -6.12
CA HIS A 289 -3.65 -0.02 -6.79
C HIS A 289 -2.75 -1.20 -6.46
N ASN A 290 -3.36 -2.34 -6.18
CA ASN A 290 -2.67 -3.58 -5.85
C ASN A 290 -3.16 -4.71 -6.76
N HIS A 291 -2.26 -5.62 -7.13
CA HIS A 291 -2.60 -6.78 -7.95
C HIS A 291 -1.70 -7.98 -7.60
N ILE A 292 -2.23 -9.20 -7.66
CA ILE A 292 -1.45 -10.42 -7.46
C ILE A 292 -1.23 -11.11 -8.80
N TYR A 293 0.03 -11.42 -9.11
CA TYR A 293 0.38 -12.13 -10.33
C TYR A 293 1.62 -13.01 -10.10
N ASN A 294 1.58 -14.28 -10.50
CA ASN A 294 2.68 -15.25 -10.39
C ASN A 294 3.36 -15.24 -9.01
N ASN A 295 2.54 -15.37 -7.96
CA ASN A 295 2.96 -15.35 -6.56
C ASN A 295 3.71 -14.08 -6.10
N ARG A 296 3.52 -12.95 -6.79
CA ARG A 296 4.03 -11.63 -6.38
C ARG A 296 2.88 -10.67 -6.07
N LEU A 297 3.13 -9.75 -5.14
CA LEU A 297 2.31 -8.56 -4.94
C LEU A 297 2.87 -7.42 -5.80
N LEU A 298 2.01 -6.87 -6.64
CA LEU A 298 2.28 -5.66 -7.41
C LEU A 298 1.58 -4.48 -6.76
N LEU A 299 2.33 -3.40 -6.64
CA LEU A 299 1.90 -2.10 -6.15
C LEU A 299 2.00 -1.11 -7.32
N ALA A 300 0.96 -0.36 -7.62
CA ALA A 300 0.97 0.67 -8.64
C ALA A 300 0.56 2.02 -8.07
N ASP A 301 1.07 3.10 -8.69
CA ASP A 301 0.92 4.46 -8.16
C ASP A 301 1.45 4.51 -6.72
N VAL A 302 2.75 4.21 -6.63
CA VAL A 302 3.45 3.93 -5.39
C VAL A 302 3.82 5.22 -4.69
N SER A 303 3.57 5.26 -3.40
CA SER A 303 4.13 6.27 -2.51
C SER A 303 5.01 5.59 -1.46
N THR A 304 6.16 6.18 -1.19
CA THR A 304 7.09 5.75 -0.15
C THR A 304 6.94 6.65 1.06
N SER A 305 6.48 6.08 2.18
CA SER A 305 6.52 6.75 3.48
C SER A 305 7.91 6.52 4.10
N LEU A 306 8.65 7.61 4.24
CA LEU A 306 9.91 7.68 4.96
C LEU A 306 9.61 7.54 6.45
N ARG A 307 10.32 6.62 7.11
CA ARG A 307 10.04 6.20 8.48
C ARG A 307 11.27 6.37 9.36
N ASP A 308 11.01 6.28 10.65
CA ASP A 308 12.02 6.28 11.70
C ASP A 308 12.61 4.85 11.85
N PRO A 309 13.93 4.67 11.72
CA PRO A 309 14.67 3.42 11.89
C PRO A 309 14.88 2.96 13.32
N GLU A 310 14.01 3.40 14.22
CA GLU A 310 13.89 3.02 15.63
C GLU A 310 14.55 3.98 16.62
N THR A 311 13.92 4.01 17.80
CA THR A 311 14.40 4.58 19.05
C THR A 311 15.43 3.64 19.68
N ALA A 312 16.61 3.49 19.09
CA ALA A 312 17.73 2.98 19.89
C ALA A 312 17.94 4.00 21.02
N GLU A 313 17.72 3.57 22.27
CA GLU A 313 18.21 4.30 23.43
C GLU A 313 19.70 4.53 23.20
N MET A 314 20.13 5.76 23.43
CA MET A 314 21.53 6.11 23.24
C MET A 314 22.40 5.17 24.08
N PHE A 315 23.67 5.06 23.67
CA PHE A 315 24.71 4.51 24.52
C PHE A 315 24.68 5.28 25.85
N THR A 316 23.98 4.72 26.84
CA THR A 316 24.00 5.20 28.21
C THR A 316 25.39 4.84 28.69
N TYR A 317 26.33 5.77 28.61
CA TYR A 317 27.57 5.58 29.36
C TYR A 317 27.13 5.39 30.82
N PRO A 318 27.46 4.26 31.47
CA PRO A 318 26.98 4.02 32.82
C PRO A 318 27.32 5.23 33.68
N THR A 319 26.28 5.91 34.17
CA THR A 319 26.37 7.18 34.90
C THR A 319 27.19 7.05 36.19
N ASP A 320 27.33 5.83 36.68
CA ASP A 320 28.18 5.37 37.76
C ASP A 320 29.69 5.35 37.43
N LYS A 321 30.09 5.61 36.17
CA LYS A 321 31.51 5.58 35.73
C LYS A 321 32.01 6.89 35.13
N CYS A 322 31.18 7.93 35.10
CA CYS A 322 31.58 9.29 34.73
C CYS A 322 32.31 9.92 35.91
N GLY A 323 33.64 9.98 35.89
CA GLY A 323 34.44 10.62 36.95
C GLY A 323 33.93 12.05 37.24
N GLY A 324 33.23 12.21 38.38
CA GLY A 324 32.78 13.47 38.96
C GLY A 324 31.57 14.21 38.33
N GLY A 325 30.90 13.64 37.31
CA GLY A 325 29.68 14.22 36.73
C GLY A 325 28.42 13.58 37.31
N VAL A 326 27.41 14.39 37.70
CA VAL A 326 26.12 13.85 38.20
C VAL A 326 25.10 13.86 37.06
N SER A 327 24.48 12.71 36.77
CA SER A 327 23.28 12.69 35.91
C SER A 327 22.18 13.48 36.59
N ILE A 328 21.69 14.52 35.91
CA ILE A 328 20.67 15.42 36.45
C ILE A 328 19.28 15.19 35.85
N GLY A 329 19.16 14.25 34.90
CA GLY A 329 17.90 13.87 34.27
C GLY A 329 18.08 13.30 32.87
N THR A 330 17.00 12.75 32.32
CA THR A 330 16.90 12.29 30.94
C THR A 330 16.00 13.21 30.12
N HIS A 331 16.37 13.43 28.86
CA HIS A 331 15.62 14.26 27.91
C HIS A 331 15.15 13.42 26.70
N SER A 332 14.07 13.86 26.06
CA SER A 332 13.62 13.32 24.77
C SER A 332 14.10 14.24 23.65
N LEU A 333 14.77 13.67 22.67
CA LEU A 333 15.32 14.35 21.51
C LEU A 333 14.64 13.85 20.24
N LYS A 334 14.69 14.67 19.19
CA LYS A 334 14.31 14.26 17.84
C LYS A 334 15.40 14.62 16.85
N LEU A 335 15.70 13.71 15.95
CA LEU A 335 16.52 14.01 14.79
C LEU A 335 15.61 14.30 13.61
N GLU A 336 15.73 15.49 13.06
CA GLU A 336 15.12 15.82 11.79
C GLU A 336 16.13 15.53 10.67
N ILE A 337 15.76 14.60 9.80
CA ILE A 337 16.58 14.15 8.69
C ILE A 337 16.01 14.72 7.39
N THR A 338 16.85 15.46 6.66
CA THR A 338 16.55 15.92 5.30
C THR A 338 17.10 14.91 4.29
N LEU A 339 16.26 14.43 3.38
CA LEU A 339 16.61 13.54 2.29
C LEU A 339 16.46 14.22 0.93
N GLN A 340 17.39 13.96 0.01
CA GLN A 340 17.27 14.39 -1.37
C GLN A 340 16.49 13.34 -2.18
N SER A 341 15.29 13.68 -2.64
CA SER A 341 14.51 12.86 -3.57
C SER A 341 14.49 13.45 -4.99
N SER A 342 13.98 12.70 -5.95
CA SER A 342 13.66 13.19 -7.31
C SER A 342 12.63 14.33 -7.31
N SER A 343 11.77 14.37 -6.28
CA SER A 343 10.73 15.40 -6.09
C SER A 343 11.20 16.61 -5.28
N GLY A 344 12.47 16.67 -4.89
CA GLY A 344 13.03 17.70 -4.00
C GLY A 344 13.42 17.17 -2.62
N GLU A 345 13.71 18.08 -1.70
CA GLU A 345 14.02 17.75 -0.30
C GLU A 345 12.78 17.17 0.41
N LYS A 346 13.00 16.13 1.21
CA LYS A 346 11.99 15.49 2.07
C LYS A 346 12.48 15.48 3.50
N ILE A 347 11.55 15.52 4.45
CA ILE A 347 11.85 15.65 5.88
C ILE A 347 11.17 14.52 6.64
N THR A 348 11.95 13.78 7.41
CA THR A 348 11.45 12.79 8.37
C THR A 348 12.02 13.08 9.76
N LEU A 349 11.28 12.65 10.79
CA LEU A 349 11.69 12.79 12.18
C LEU A 349 11.96 11.41 12.76
N CYS A 350 13.06 11.28 13.49
CA CYS A 350 13.43 10.10 14.25
C CYS A 350 13.40 10.46 15.74
N ASP A 351 12.67 9.68 16.54
CA ASP A 351 12.54 9.92 17.97
C ASP A 351 13.72 9.27 18.73
N TYR A 352 14.22 9.96 19.75
CA TYR A 352 15.29 9.52 20.62
C TYR A 352 14.86 9.75 22.07
N ALA A 353 14.50 8.68 22.77
CA ALA A 353 14.10 8.74 24.18
C ALA A 353 15.29 8.52 25.11
N ASN A 354 15.14 8.96 26.36
CA ASN A 354 16.05 8.66 27.47
C ASN A 354 17.51 9.08 27.25
N VAL A 355 17.71 10.27 26.70
CA VAL A 355 19.04 10.86 26.51
C VAL A 355 19.54 11.44 27.83
N ASP A 356 20.62 10.89 28.37
CA ASP A 356 21.23 11.35 29.63
C ASP A 356 21.84 12.75 29.51
N VAL A 357 21.54 13.58 30.51
CA VAL A 357 22.14 14.91 30.69
C VAL A 357 23.08 14.88 31.89
N ILE A 358 24.34 15.20 31.63
CA ILE A 358 25.40 15.19 32.63
C ILE A 358 25.67 16.64 33.04
N SER A 359 25.66 16.90 34.35
CA SER A 359 26.04 18.19 34.93
C SER A 359 27.46 18.16 35.45
N HIS A 360 28.24 19.19 35.10
CA HIS A 360 29.59 19.40 35.60
C HIS A 360 29.89 20.90 35.77
N ASN A 361 30.41 21.31 36.93
CA ASN A 361 30.85 22.69 37.24
C ASN A 361 29.87 23.80 36.79
N ALA A 362 28.56 23.60 37.05
CA ALA A 362 27.46 24.53 36.68
C ALA A 362 27.16 24.66 35.17
N THR A 363 27.72 23.79 34.33
CA THR A 363 27.31 23.57 32.94
C THR A 363 26.72 22.18 32.78
N SER A 364 25.51 22.08 32.24
CA SER A 364 24.94 20.78 31.85
C SER A 364 25.15 20.55 30.35
N GLN A 365 25.54 19.32 30.01
CA GLN A 365 25.80 18.90 28.64
C GLN A 365 25.10 17.59 28.37
N VAL A 366 24.65 17.43 27.14
CA VAL A 366 24.08 16.17 26.68
C VAL A 366 25.23 15.28 26.22
N ALA A 367 25.29 14.02 26.66
CA ALA A 367 26.26 13.07 26.14
C ALA A 367 25.84 12.66 24.71
N TRP A 368 26.70 12.83 23.70
CA TRP A 368 26.35 12.55 22.29
C TRP A 368 27.17 11.41 21.69
N LEU A 369 26.56 10.71 20.73
CA LEU A 369 27.25 9.71 19.92
C LEU A 369 28.29 10.38 19.00
N PRO A 370 29.50 9.82 18.87
CA PRO A 370 30.52 10.34 17.97
C PRO A 370 30.16 10.15 16.49
N VAL A 371 29.13 9.34 16.21
CA VAL A 371 28.59 9.07 14.87
C VAL A 371 27.07 9.08 14.92
N ILE A 372 26.44 9.87 14.07
CA ILE A 372 25.00 9.84 13.80
C ILE A 372 24.79 9.22 12.43
N THR A 373 23.87 8.26 12.32
CA THR A 373 23.59 7.54 11.07
C THR A 373 22.09 7.52 10.76
N TYR A 374 21.77 7.37 9.48
CA TYR A 374 20.41 7.15 8.99
C TYR A 374 20.45 6.10 7.86
N PRO A 375 19.61 5.04 7.86
CA PRO A 375 19.66 3.93 6.91
C PRO A 375 18.97 4.27 5.58
N ASP A 376 19.38 5.40 5.01
CA ASP A 376 19.11 5.80 3.63
C ASP A 376 20.25 6.70 3.17
N ASN A 377 20.91 6.32 2.08
CA ASN A 377 22.04 7.07 1.52
C ASN A 377 21.62 8.43 0.90
N ARG A 378 20.32 8.69 0.75
CA ARG A 378 19.77 9.97 0.28
C ARG A 378 19.69 11.02 1.38
N ALA A 379 19.90 10.66 2.64
CA ALA A 379 19.96 11.63 3.73
C ALA A 379 21.20 12.54 3.56
N ILE A 380 20.95 13.84 3.45
CA ILE A 380 21.95 14.87 3.18
C ILE A 380 22.21 15.79 4.37
N ARG A 381 21.28 15.83 5.34
CA ARG A 381 21.39 16.72 6.50
C ARG A 381 20.63 16.18 7.71
N VAL A 382 21.16 16.42 8.90
CA VAL A 382 20.50 16.18 10.19
C VAL A 382 20.44 17.46 11.04
N ARG A 383 19.29 17.69 11.69
CA ARG A 383 19.10 18.68 12.76
C ARG A 383 18.66 18.00 14.05
N ILE A 384 19.14 18.52 15.17
CA ILE A 384 18.83 18.01 16.51
C ILE A 384 17.79 18.93 17.16
N ILE A 385 16.68 18.35 17.61
CA ILE A 385 15.55 19.06 18.23
C ILE A 385 15.38 18.55 19.66
N GLU A 386 15.20 19.46 20.61
CA GLU A 386 14.77 19.16 21.98
C GLU A 386 13.25 19.11 22.05
N ASP A 387 12.70 18.07 22.68
CA ASP A 387 11.31 18.03 23.11
C ASP A 387 11.23 18.41 24.60
N TRP A 388 10.98 19.69 24.90
CA TRP A 388 10.90 20.19 26.27
C TRP A 388 9.45 20.45 26.66
N LEU A 389 8.88 19.58 27.51
CA LEU A 389 7.50 19.71 28.03
C LEU A 389 6.44 19.90 26.92
N GLY A 390 6.64 19.31 25.74
CA GLY A 390 5.74 19.44 24.59
C GLY A 390 5.98 20.68 23.71
N ALA A 391 7.00 21.50 24.00
CA ALA A 391 7.49 22.56 23.13
C ALA A 391 8.76 22.10 22.40
N LEU A 392 8.68 22.01 21.07
CA LEU A 392 9.83 21.64 20.22
C LEU A 392 10.72 22.86 19.97
N THR A 393 11.95 22.82 20.47
CA THR A 393 12.94 23.87 20.24
C THR A 393 14.22 23.26 19.68
N TYR A 394 14.85 23.92 18.70
CA TYR A 394 16.18 23.49 18.28
C TYR A 394 17.17 23.72 19.42
N PHE A 395 18.03 22.73 19.70
CA PHE A 395 19.29 23.02 20.39
C PHE A 395 20.08 24.03 19.54
N ASN A 396 21.04 24.77 20.14
CA ASN A 396 21.96 25.66 19.41
C ASN A 396 22.91 24.89 18.46
N CYS A 397 22.36 24.14 17.52
CA CYS A 397 22.99 23.68 16.30
C CYS A 397 23.07 24.90 15.35
N PRO A 398 24.12 25.05 14.53
CA PRO A 398 24.11 26.06 13.48
C PRO A 398 22.77 26.00 12.73
N LEU A 399 22.14 27.15 12.51
CA LEU A 399 20.81 27.31 11.89
C LEU A 399 20.64 26.54 10.56
N ALA A 400 21.73 26.05 9.96
CA ALA A 400 21.79 25.29 8.72
C ALA A 400 21.74 23.74 8.87
N GLY A 401 21.90 23.17 10.06
CA GLY A 401 22.02 21.71 10.30
C GLY A 401 23.39 21.12 9.97
N LEU A 402 23.60 19.83 10.28
CA LEU A 402 24.83 19.10 9.97
C LEU A 402 24.70 18.37 8.63
N GLU A 403 25.67 18.56 7.74
CA GLU A 403 25.74 17.81 6.48
C GLU A 403 26.07 16.34 6.73
N MET A 404 25.30 15.45 6.10
CA MET A 404 25.52 14.01 6.14
C MET A 404 26.16 13.55 4.84
N LYS A 405 27.07 12.57 4.96
CA LYS A 405 27.73 11.91 3.84
C LYS A 405 27.12 10.54 3.61
N ALA A 406 26.80 10.21 2.36
CA ALA A 406 26.39 8.86 1.97
C ALA A 406 27.56 7.87 2.12
N HIS A 407 27.27 6.67 2.64
CA HIS A 407 28.24 5.58 2.64
C HIS A 407 28.51 5.08 1.22
N ALA A 408 29.75 4.68 0.93
CA ALA A 408 30.17 4.36 -0.43
C ALA A 408 29.53 3.08 -1.01
N LEU A 409 29.21 2.10 -0.15
CA LEU A 409 28.78 0.77 -0.57
C LEU A 409 27.43 0.32 0.02
N HIS A 410 27.01 0.92 1.13
CA HIS A 410 25.81 0.51 1.85
C HIS A 410 24.77 1.62 1.85
N ASN A 411 23.51 1.27 2.05
CA ASN A 411 22.40 2.22 1.98
C ASN A 411 22.19 2.94 3.33
N TYR A 412 23.15 3.76 3.72
CA TYR A 412 23.02 4.66 4.86
C TYR A 412 23.85 5.93 4.65
N SER A 413 23.47 7.00 5.35
CA SER A 413 24.25 8.22 5.47
C SER A 413 24.69 8.43 6.92
N PHE A 414 25.75 9.20 7.10
CA PHE A 414 26.30 9.46 8.42
C PHE A 414 26.88 10.87 8.54
N VAL A 415 26.99 11.32 9.77
CA VAL A 415 27.88 12.41 10.18
C VAL A 415 28.71 11.90 11.36
N CYS A 416 30.00 12.18 11.35
CA CYS A 416 30.91 11.75 12.41
C CYS A 416 31.74 12.93 12.94
N ALA A 417 32.17 12.83 14.19
CA ALA A 417 33.07 13.79 14.78
C ALA A 417 34.43 13.79 14.06
N SER A 418 35.12 14.94 14.04
CA SER A 418 36.50 14.97 13.54
C SER A 418 37.40 14.11 14.43
N SER A 419 38.35 13.39 13.84
CA SER A 419 39.38 12.65 14.58
C SER A 419 40.11 13.57 15.57
N GLY A 420 40.20 13.18 16.85
CA GLY A 420 40.73 14.03 17.92
C GLY A 420 41.02 13.26 19.22
N ASN A 421 41.60 13.98 20.19
CA ASN A 421 41.92 13.47 21.53
C ASN A 421 40.64 13.02 22.29
N PRO A 422 40.79 12.18 23.34
CA PRO A 422 39.69 11.46 23.98
C PRO A 422 38.53 12.33 24.46
N PHE A 423 37.41 11.67 24.78
CA PHE A 423 36.51 12.11 25.85
C PHE A 423 37.40 12.59 27.02
N ILE A 424 37.38 13.88 27.37
CA ILE A 424 38.11 14.38 28.54
C ILE A 424 37.11 14.40 29.70
N PRO A 425 37.01 13.42 30.61
CA PRO A 425 36.20 13.59 31.79
C PRO A 425 37.05 14.34 32.83
N TYR A 426 37.40 15.62 32.58
CA TYR A 426 37.69 16.70 33.54
C TYR A 426 38.55 17.85 32.94
N GLY A 427 38.22 19.10 33.30
CA GLY A 427 39.17 20.22 33.30
C GLY A 427 39.11 21.24 32.16
N GLY A 428 38.23 21.09 31.17
CA GLY A 428 38.14 22.00 30.01
C GLY A 428 37.70 21.29 28.75
N VAL A 429 36.62 20.53 28.86
CA VAL A 429 36.32 19.34 28.07
C VAL A 429 35.74 19.67 26.69
N GLU A 430 36.48 19.39 25.62
CA GLU A 430 35.90 19.04 24.32
C GLU A 430 35.54 17.56 24.38
N PHE A 431 34.25 17.23 24.44
CA PHE A 431 33.77 15.91 24.02
C PHE A 431 34.16 15.71 22.56
N ALA A 432 34.21 14.47 22.05
CA ALA A 432 34.29 14.21 20.62
C ALA A 432 33.11 14.90 19.92
N SER A 433 33.29 16.18 19.57
CA SER A 433 32.20 17.03 19.15
C SER A 433 32.07 16.86 17.65
N LEU A 434 30.83 16.64 17.21
CA LEU A 434 30.50 16.90 15.81
C LEU A 434 30.90 18.34 15.54
N LYS A 435 31.86 18.54 14.63
CA LYS A 435 32.48 19.84 14.39
C LYS A 435 31.39 20.91 14.21
N GLY A 436 31.35 21.88 15.13
CA GLY A 436 30.34 22.96 15.13
C GLY A 436 29.08 22.73 15.98
N VAL A 437 29.02 21.67 16.79
CA VAL A 437 27.91 21.41 17.74
C VAL A 437 28.41 21.51 19.16
N THR A 438 28.03 22.59 19.86
CA THR A 438 28.19 22.71 21.32
C THR A 438 26.80 22.78 21.95
N ILE A 439 26.39 21.72 22.63
CA ILE A 439 25.09 21.67 23.31
C ILE A 439 25.28 22.12 24.75
N ASN A 440 25.22 23.44 24.93
CA ASN A 440 25.18 24.06 26.25
C ASN A 440 23.73 24.07 26.74
N TRP A 441 23.42 23.27 27.76
CA TRP A 441 22.14 23.37 28.44
C TRP A 441 22.10 24.70 29.20
N LYS A 442 21.28 25.64 28.72
CA LYS A 442 21.01 26.86 29.46
C LYS A 442 19.86 26.57 30.40
N GLY A 443 20.15 26.42 31.70
CA GLY A 443 19.11 26.52 32.72
C GLY A 443 18.48 27.92 32.68
N GLY A 444 17.43 28.12 31.88
CA GLY A 444 16.74 29.40 31.74
C GLY A 444 15.83 29.51 30.51
N THR A 445 14.71 30.21 30.70
CA THR A 445 13.50 30.47 29.88
C THR A 445 13.66 31.04 28.46
N SER A 446 14.82 30.89 27.81
CA SER A 446 14.99 31.35 26.42
C SER A 446 14.63 30.21 25.46
N ALA A 447 13.36 30.12 25.04
CA ALA A 447 12.96 29.18 23.98
C ALA A 447 13.80 29.45 22.73
N GLY A 448 14.45 28.41 22.18
CA GLY A 448 15.03 28.46 20.84
C GLY A 448 13.95 28.79 19.79
N PRO A 449 14.34 29.05 18.53
CA PRO A 449 13.35 29.24 17.47
C PRO A 449 12.40 28.03 17.41
N VAL A 450 11.09 28.30 17.39
CA VAL A 450 10.05 27.28 17.30
C VAL A 450 10.22 26.52 15.99
N VAL A 451 10.22 25.19 16.09
CA VAL A 451 10.36 24.31 14.93
C VAL A 451 9.00 24.09 14.28
N ASP A 452 8.90 24.36 12.97
CA ASP A 452 7.84 23.78 12.16
C ASP A 452 8.09 22.27 12.06
N ASN A 453 7.24 21.49 12.72
CA ASN A 453 7.35 20.03 12.84
C ASN A 453 6.55 19.28 11.76
N THR A 454 6.17 19.96 10.67
CA THR A 454 5.47 19.34 9.56
C THR A 454 6.40 18.33 8.85
N LYS A 455 6.06 17.05 8.98
CA LYS A 455 6.72 15.97 8.25
C LYS A 455 6.37 16.08 6.77
N ASP A 456 7.35 16.25 5.89
CA ASP A 456 7.23 15.95 4.46
C ASP A 456 7.95 14.63 4.18
N ASN A 457 7.40 13.55 4.75
CA ASN A 457 8.03 12.23 4.75
C ASN A 457 7.44 11.31 3.67
N ILE A 458 6.85 11.86 2.61
CA ILE A 458 6.21 11.09 1.55
C ILE A 458 6.85 11.41 0.20
N ILE A 459 7.36 10.37 -0.47
CA ILE A 459 7.80 10.43 -1.87
C ILE A 459 6.72 9.78 -2.73
N LYS A 460 6.23 10.49 -3.75
CA LYS A 460 5.20 10.00 -4.67
C LYS A 460 5.82 9.66 -6.02
N ASP A 461 5.65 8.42 -6.46
CA ASP A 461 6.08 7.91 -7.76
C ASP A 461 4.86 7.38 -8.54
N PRO A 462 3.99 8.28 -9.08
CA PRO A 462 2.67 7.88 -9.55
C PRO A 462 2.68 7.00 -10.81
N ASN A 463 3.76 7.05 -11.59
CA ASN A 463 3.97 6.21 -12.77
C ASN A 463 4.74 4.91 -12.46
N ARG A 464 4.98 4.59 -11.18
CA ARG A 464 5.75 3.42 -10.76
C ARG A 464 4.86 2.22 -10.47
N VAL A 465 5.34 1.05 -10.89
CA VAL A 465 4.87 -0.27 -10.50
C VAL A 465 6.01 -1.00 -9.78
N GLN A 466 5.77 -1.42 -8.54
CA GLN A 466 6.73 -2.13 -7.72
C GLN A 466 6.22 -3.55 -7.45
N ALA A 467 7.00 -4.57 -7.82
CA ALA A 467 6.68 -5.97 -7.56
C ALA A 467 7.50 -6.53 -6.38
N SER A 468 6.86 -7.36 -5.56
CA SER A 468 7.52 -8.10 -4.49
C SER A 468 8.42 -9.21 -5.03
N ALA A 469 9.23 -9.83 -4.16
CA ALA A 469 9.87 -11.11 -4.45
C ALA A 469 8.82 -12.22 -4.69
N VAL A 470 9.24 -13.30 -5.36
CA VAL A 470 8.35 -14.46 -5.57
C VAL A 470 8.10 -15.06 -4.20
N ASP A 471 6.84 -15.42 -3.91
CA ASP A 471 6.46 -16.09 -2.66
C ASP A 471 6.64 -15.26 -1.37
N ASN A 472 7.21 -14.06 -1.46
CA ASN A 472 7.46 -13.17 -0.34
C ASN A 472 6.90 -11.75 -0.58
N VAL A 473 5.80 -11.41 0.11
CA VAL A 473 5.12 -10.11 0.02
C VAL A 473 5.68 -9.02 0.96
N PHE A 474 6.69 -9.37 1.76
CA PHE A 474 7.36 -8.46 2.70
C PHE A 474 8.64 -7.86 2.11
N TYR A 475 9.15 -8.43 1.02
CA TYR A 475 10.37 -7.99 0.37
C TYR A 475 10.10 -7.48 -1.06
N PHE A 476 10.63 -6.29 -1.37
CA PHE A 476 10.49 -5.63 -2.67
C PHE A 476 11.88 -5.35 -3.25
N PRO A 477 12.37 -6.20 -4.16
CA PRO A 477 13.69 -6.02 -4.78
C PRO A 477 13.77 -4.75 -5.63
N ALA A 478 14.96 -4.15 -5.71
CA ALA A 478 15.20 -2.93 -6.49
C ALA A 478 14.96 -3.16 -7.97
N LEU A 479 15.40 -4.34 -8.44
CA LEU A 479 15.28 -4.82 -9.81
C LEU A 479 13.81 -4.95 -10.26
N ASN A 480 12.88 -5.01 -9.31
CA ASN A 480 11.45 -5.15 -9.56
C ASN A 480 10.68 -3.81 -9.45
N SER A 481 11.37 -2.70 -9.72
CA SER A 481 10.80 -1.36 -9.79
C SER A 481 10.71 -0.89 -11.25
N TYR A 482 9.50 -0.58 -11.72
CA TYR A 482 9.23 -0.31 -13.13
C TYR A 482 8.51 1.04 -13.29
N GLN A 483 8.93 1.86 -14.26
CA GLN A 483 8.21 3.08 -14.64
C GLN A 483 7.36 2.79 -15.88
N VAL A 484 6.05 3.03 -15.78
CA VAL A 484 5.08 2.79 -16.84
C VAL A 484 4.62 4.13 -17.41
N GLY A 485 5.13 4.48 -18.58
CA GLY A 485 4.88 5.78 -19.19
C GLY A 485 5.29 6.95 -18.29
N ASN A 486 4.70 8.12 -18.55
CA ASN A 486 5.03 9.38 -17.86
C ASN A 486 3.87 9.92 -16.99
N SER A 487 2.80 9.15 -16.83
CA SER A 487 1.59 9.57 -16.13
C SER A 487 1.20 8.58 -15.05
N ARG A 488 0.28 8.97 -14.17
CA ARG A 488 -0.22 8.13 -13.08
C ARG A 488 -0.78 6.79 -13.58
N VAL A 489 -0.44 5.70 -12.91
CA VAL A 489 -1.07 4.38 -13.12
C VAL A 489 -2.40 4.33 -12.37
N LEU A 490 -3.48 3.99 -13.05
CA LEU A 490 -4.86 3.96 -12.53
C LEU A 490 -5.36 2.54 -12.23
N ALA A 491 -4.76 1.52 -12.83
CA ALA A 491 -5.06 0.11 -12.58
C ALA A 491 -3.99 -0.80 -13.22
N ILE A 492 -3.85 -2.01 -12.68
CA ILE A 492 -3.12 -3.11 -13.31
C ILE A 492 -4.05 -4.32 -13.39
N SER A 493 -4.03 -5.02 -14.51
CA SER A 493 -4.77 -6.25 -14.74
C SER A 493 -4.02 -7.17 -15.71
N GLU A 494 -4.58 -8.33 -16.03
CA GLU A 494 -3.95 -9.40 -16.80
C GLU A 494 -4.98 -10.12 -17.68
N ASN A 495 -4.63 -10.33 -18.96
CA ASN A 495 -5.47 -11.04 -19.94
C ASN A 495 -5.27 -12.56 -19.87
N ALA A 496 -5.35 -13.13 -18.67
CA ALA A 496 -5.12 -14.55 -18.43
C ALA A 496 -6.13 -15.13 -17.45
N MET A 497 -6.52 -16.39 -17.69
CA MET A 497 -7.12 -17.25 -16.67
C MET A 497 -5.99 -17.93 -15.88
N PRO A 498 -6.07 -17.98 -14.55
CA PRO A 498 -5.08 -18.69 -13.75
C PRO A 498 -5.07 -20.19 -14.13
N VAL A 499 -3.88 -20.74 -14.39
CA VAL A 499 -3.66 -22.18 -14.63
C VAL A 499 -3.76 -22.96 -13.31
N SER A 500 -3.33 -22.34 -12.22
CA SER A 500 -3.48 -22.80 -10.84
C SER A 500 -3.52 -21.57 -9.90
N THR A 501 -3.80 -21.73 -8.60
CA THR A 501 -3.87 -20.60 -7.65
C THR A 501 -2.60 -19.76 -7.69
N GLY A 502 -2.69 -18.55 -8.24
CA GLY A 502 -1.57 -17.60 -8.33
C GLY A 502 -0.62 -17.81 -9.50
N GLN A 503 -0.83 -18.78 -10.40
CA GLN A 503 -0.01 -19.00 -11.59
C GLN A 503 -0.81 -18.71 -12.86
N PHE A 504 -0.36 -17.74 -13.64
CA PHE A 504 -1.07 -17.23 -14.82
C PHE A 504 -0.36 -17.59 -16.13
N GLY A 505 0.88 -18.08 -16.11
CA GLY A 505 1.73 -18.26 -17.30
C GLY A 505 2.55 -17.00 -17.62
N SER A 506 3.05 -16.88 -18.85
CA SER A 506 3.85 -15.72 -19.31
C SER A 506 3.00 -14.75 -20.14
N TYR A 507 1.89 -14.29 -19.59
CA TYR A 507 1.03 -13.29 -20.23
C TYR A 507 1.39 -11.88 -19.76
N PRO A 508 1.36 -10.86 -20.63
CA PRO A 508 1.67 -9.51 -20.23
C PRO A 508 0.68 -9.01 -19.18
N LEU A 509 1.20 -8.23 -18.22
CA LEU A 509 0.39 -7.39 -17.35
C LEU A 509 -0.01 -6.14 -18.13
N ILE A 510 -1.26 -5.71 -17.98
CA ILE A 510 -1.81 -4.53 -18.64
C ILE A 510 -1.95 -3.42 -17.60
N ALA A 511 -1.20 -2.34 -17.80
CA ALA A 511 -1.22 -1.16 -16.95
C ALA A 511 -2.02 -0.04 -17.63
N PHE A 512 -3.08 0.41 -16.96
CA PHE A 512 -3.89 1.54 -17.39
C PHE A 512 -3.36 2.81 -16.74
N THR A 513 -3.10 3.84 -17.53
CA THR A 513 -2.55 5.12 -17.06
C THR A 513 -3.42 6.29 -17.53
N GLU A 514 -3.20 7.48 -16.99
CA GLU A 514 -3.88 8.70 -17.47
C GLU A 514 -3.52 9.06 -18.93
N SER A 515 -2.41 8.56 -19.46
CA SER A 515 -1.96 8.83 -20.83
C SER A 515 -2.26 7.72 -21.84
N GLY A 516 -2.62 6.51 -21.39
CA GLY A 516 -2.86 5.37 -22.26
C GLY A 516 -2.78 4.02 -21.54
N ILE A 517 -2.88 2.94 -22.31
CA ILE A 517 -2.79 1.55 -21.87
C ILE A 517 -1.45 0.98 -22.32
N TRP A 518 -0.75 0.27 -21.41
CA TRP A 518 0.59 -0.26 -21.62
C TRP A 518 0.61 -1.76 -21.32
N ALA A 519 1.35 -2.53 -22.13
CA ALA A 519 1.71 -3.91 -21.83
C ALA A 519 3.06 -3.92 -21.09
N MET A 520 3.09 -4.57 -19.94
CA MET A 520 4.29 -4.93 -19.18
C MET A 520 4.57 -6.41 -19.45
N ASN A 521 5.50 -6.69 -20.36
CA ASN A 521 5.86 -8.06 -20.75
C ASN A 521 6.64 -8.73 -19.62
N VAL A 522 6.17 -9.89 -19.18
CA VAL A 522 6.73 -10.59 -18.01
C VAL A 522 7.58 -11.78 -18.43
N ASP A 523 8.65 -12.02 -17.68
CA ASP A 523 9.39 -13.28 -17.67
C ASP A 523 9.42 -13.81 -16.24
N PRO A 524 8.52 -14.72 -15.86
CA PRO A 524 8.44 -15.24 -14.49
C PRO A 524 9.71 -15.97 -14.05
N SER A 525 10.49 -16.51 -14.99
CA SER A 525 11.74 -17.23 -14.76
C SER A 525 12.99 -16.37 -14.97
N GLY A 526 12.81 -15.18 -15.53
CA GLY A 526 13.89 -14.28 -15.91
C GLY A 526 14.56 -13.64 -14.69
N ALA A 527 15.76 -13.12 -14.91
CA ALA A 527 16.45 -12.31 -13.91
C ALA A 527 15.63 -11.07 -13.52
N MET A 528 14.92 -10.48 -14.48
CA MET A 528 13.95 -9.41 -14.27
C MET A 528 12.54 -9.94 -14.47
N PHE A 529 11.62 -9.58 -13.57
CA PHE A 529 10.23 -10.02 -13.68
C PHE A 529 9.50 -9.37 -14.86
N VAL A 530 9.70 -8.07 -15.11
CA VAL A 530 9.20 -7.37 -16.31
C VAL A 530 10.39 -7.07 -17.21
N THR A 531 10.32 -7.53 -18.46
CA THR A 531 11.42 -7.44 -19.43
C THR A 531 11.29 -6.24 -20.35
N SER A 532 10.06 -5.80 -20.64
CA SER A 532 9.80 -4.62 -21.47
C SER A 532 8.42 -4.04 -21.19
N ILE A 533 8.26 -2.74 -21.47
CA ILE A 533 7.00 -2.00 -21.33
C ILE A 533 6.70 -1.32 -22.67
N THR A 534 5.55 -1.63 -23.28
CA THR A 534 5.17 -1.17 -24.62
C THR A 534 3.76 -0.57 -24.62
N PRO A 535 3.53 0.57 -25.29
CA PRO A 535 2.19 1.15 -25.39
C PRO A 535 1.27 0.27 -26.25
N ILE A 536 0.00 0.16 -25.87
CA ILE A 536 -1.04 -0.58 -26.60
C ILE A 536 -2.02 0.40 -27.27
N SER A 537 -2.53 1.37 -26.50
CA SER A 537 -3.53 2.33 -26.96
C SER A 537 -3.42 3.64 -26.18
N ASP A 538 -3.79 4.76 -26.80
CA ASP A 538 -3.93 6.07 -26.13
C ASP A 538 -5.27 6.20 -25.36
N ASP A 539 -6.07 5.13 -25.33
CA ASP A 539 -7.33 5.10 -24.58
C ASP A 539 -7.10 5.23 -23.09
N ARG A 540 -8.00 5.97 -22.44
CA ARG A 540 -7.88 6.31 -21.02
C ARG A 540 -8.99 5.67 -20.23
N LEU A 541 -8.62 5.04 -19.13
CA LEU A 541 -9.56 4.47 -18.18
C LEU A 541 -10.36 5.60 -17.53
N SER A 542 -11.70 5.48 -17.52
CA SER A 542 -12.57 6.53 -16.98
C SER A 542 -12.43 6.68 -15.48
N SER A 543 -12.18 5.59 -14.76
CA SER A 543 -11.89 5.54 -13.32
C SER A 543 -11.31 4.17 -12.95
N ALA A 544 -10.58 4.08 -11.84
CA ALA A 544 -10.07 2.80 -11.33
C ALA A 544 -11.17 1.76 -11.08
N GLY A 545 -12.38 2.19 -10.71
CA GLY A 545 -13.54 1.30 -10.50
C GLY A 545 -14.25 0.87 -11.78
N SER A 546 -13.92 1.48 -12.92
CA SER A 546 -14.50 1.17 -14.24
C SER A 546 -13.73 0.09 -14.99
N LEU A 547 -13.09 -0.83 -14.26
CA LEU A 547 -12.35 -1.96 -14.80
C LEU A 547 -12.79 -3.24 -14.09
N THR A 548 -13.01 -4.30 -14.87
CA THR A 548 -13.29 -5.65 -14.37
C THR A 548 -12.77 -6.70 -15.35
N LYS A 549 -12.81 -7.97 -14.95
CA LYS A 549 -12.41 -9.10 -15.79
C LYS A 549 -13.57 -10.07 -15.99
N ALA A 550 -13.71 -10.56 -17.21
CA ALA A 550 -14.55 -11.70 -17.56
C ALA A 550 -13.65 -12.80 -18.13
N GLY A 551 -13.19 -13.72 -17.28
CA GLY A 551 -12.22 -14.74 -17.67
C GLY A 551 -10.88 -14.14 -18.11
N ASN A 552 -10.51 -14.32 -19.38
CA ASN A 552 -9.29 -13.79 -19.99
C ASN A 552 -9.47 -12.43 -20.69
N ILE A 553 -10.65 -11.81 -20.57
CA ILE A 553 -10.97 -10.52 -21.17
C ILE A 553 -10.98 -9.44 -20.08
N ILE A 554 -10.24 -8.34 -20.31
CA ILE A 554 -10.37 -7.13 -19.50
C ILE A 554 -11.49 -6.26 -20.07
N LEU A 555 -12.45 -5.90 -19.23
CA LEU A 555 -13.55 -5.00 -19.56
C LEU A 555 -13.29 -3.66 -18.88
N PHE A 556 -13.31 -2.58 -19.65
CA PHE A 556 -13.02 -1.26 -19.12
C PHE A 556 -13.86 -0.17 -19.78
N ALA A 557 -14.13 0.91 -19.04
CA ALA A 557 -14.81 2.08 -19.59
C ALA A 557 -13.82 3.18 -19.96
N SER A 558 -14.02 3.79 -21.14
CA SER A 558 -13.20 4.88 -21.68
C SER A 558 -14.08 5.93 -22.34
N SER A 559 -13.47 7.03 -22.81
CA SER A 559 -14.18 8.07 -23.58
C SER A 559 -14.85 7.55 -24.86
N LYS A 560 -14.38 6.42 -25.41
CA LYS A 560 -14.96 5.75 -26.59
C LYS A 560 -16.08 4.76 -26.25
N GLY A 561 -16.36 4.53 -24.96
CA GLY A 561 -17.32 3.54 -24.48
C GLY A 561 -16.68 2.39 -23.72
N ILE A 562 -17.39 1.26 -23.64
CA ILE A 562 -16.98 0.04 -22.95
C ILE A 562 -16.15 -0.83 -23.88
N GLY A 563 -14.85 -0.90 -23.60
CA GLY A 563 -13.89 -1.73 -24.29
C GLY A 563 -13.80 -3.12 -23.65
N ALA A 564 -13.75 -4.15 -24.51
CA ALA A 564 -13.37 -5.50 -24.18
C ALA A 564 -11.99 -5.75 -24.81
N MET A 565 -10.99 -6.02 -23.98
CA MET A 565 -9.62 -6.30 -24.40
C MET A 565 -9.32 -7.78 -24.26
N ALA A 566 -8.91 -8.40 -25.37
CA ALA A 566 -8.41 -9.76 -25.41
C ALA A 566 -6.98 -9.74 -25.97
N GLY A 567 -5.98 -10.06 -25.15
CA GLY A 567 -4.58 -9.89 -25.54
C GLY A 567 -4.20 -8.40 -25.66
N GLN A 568 -4.00 -7.91 -26.88
CA GLN A 568 -3.76 -6.48 -27.17
C GLN A 568 -4.88 -5.86 -28.02
N ASP A 569 -5.83 -6.67 -28.49
CA ASP A 569 -6.94 -6.20 -29.33
C ASP A 569 -8.07 -5.66 -28.46
N ILE A 570 -8.56 -4.47 -28.79
CA ILE A 570 -9.64 -3.78 -28.09
C ILE A 570 -10.88 -3.71 -29.00
N GLN A 571 -12.00 -4.28 -28.55
CA GLN A 571 -13.30 -4.16 -29.19
C GLN A 571 -14.28 -3.39 -28.31
N TYR A 572 -14.96 -2.39 -28.87
CA TYR A 572 -15.96 -1.60 -28.14
C TYR A 572 -17.35 -2.23 -28.24
N ILE A 573 -17.83 -2.82 -27.15
CA ILE A 573 -19.12 -3.55 -27.09
C ILE A 573 -20.32 -2.64 -26.82
N SER A 574 -20.09 -1.40 -26.39
CA SER A 574 -21.16 -0.44 -26.09
C SER A 574 -21.60 0.42 -27.27
N GLN A 575 -21.01 0.25 -28.46
CA GLN A 575 -21.38 1.04 -29.65
C GLN A 575 -22.88 0.96 -29.96
N LEU A 576 -23.52 -0.18 -29.67
CA LEU A 576 -24.95 -0.41 -29.86
C LEU A 576 -25.86 0.47 -28.99
N ILE A 577 -25.36 0.94 -27.83
CA ILE A 577 -26.15 1.73 -26.87
C ILE A 577 -25.77 3.22 -26.82
N ASP A 578 -24.65 3.61 -27.44
CA ASP A 578 -24.14 5.00 -27.43
C ASP A 578 -24.96 5.96 -28.34
N GLY A 579 -25.81 5.43 -29.23
CA GLY A 579 -26.57 6.18 -30.23
C GLY A 579 -27.73 7.07 -29.74
N LEU A 580 -27.65 7.73 -28.59
CA LEU A 580 -28.79 8.42 -27.97
C LEU A 580 -29.48 9.52 -28.79
N ASP A 581 -28.85 10.05 -29.83
CA ASP A 581 -29.36 11.20 -30.58
C ASP A 581 -30.71 10.92 -31.30
N PHE A 582 -31.12 9.67 -31.49
CA PHE A 582 -32.45 9.35 -32.04
C PHE A 582 -33.50 9.03 -30.96
N LYS A 583 -33.08 8.45 -29.80
CA LYS A 583 -34.02 8.08 -28.72
C LYS A 583 -34.63 9.31 -28.07
N THR A 584 -33.86 10.40 -27.95
CA THR A 584 -34.38 11.69 -27.48
C THR A 584 -35.42 12.31 -28.41
N LYS A 585 -35.39 11.99 -29.72
CA LYS A 585 -36.30 12.55 -30.72
C LYS A 585 -37.68 11.87 -30.77
N ILE A 586 -37.76 10.57 -30.48
CA ILE A 586 -39.07 9.89 -30.30
C ILE A 586 -39.73 10.26 -28.97
N TYR A 587 -38.97 10.57 -27.92
CA TYR A 587 -39.53 10.97 -26.62
C TYR A 587 -40.31 12.29 -26.67
N SER A 588 -40.03 13.17 -27.63
CA SER A 588 -40.84 14.37 -27.85
C SER A 588 -42.20 14.09 -28.53
N ASN A 589 -42.45 12.87 -29.03
CA ASN A 589 -43.72 12.53 -29.66
C ASN A 589 -44.85 12.42 -28.63
N ALA A 590 -45.99 13.08 -28.88
CA ALA A 590 -47.13 13.10 -27.96
C ALA A 590 -47.75 11.71 -27.70
N HIS A 591 -47.80 10.84 -28.71
CA HIS A 591 -48.28 9.46 -28.54
C HIS A 591 -47.30 8.63 -27.72
N PHE A 592 -45.99 8.79 -27.97
CA PHE A 592 -44.97 8.13 -27.15
C PHE A 592 -45.10 8.52 -25.68
N ASN A 593 -45.22 9.81 -25.39
CA ASN A 593 -45.40 10.29 -24.01
C ASN A 593 -46.66 9.72 -23.36
N THR A 594 -47.77 9.70 -24.10
CA THR A 594 -49.04 9.13 -23.61
C THR A 594 -48.92 7.64 -23.27
N ILE A 595 -48.22 6.86 -24.11
CA ILE A 595 -47.98 5.43 -23.88
C ILE A 595 -47.04 5.25 -22.68
N ALA A 596 -45.94 6.02 -22.64
CA ALA A 596 -44.90 5.91 -21.62
C ALA A 596 -45.34 6.37 -20.22
N THR A 597 -46.31 7.28 -20.12
CA THR A 597 -46.94 7.68 -18.85
C THR A 597 -48.30 7.02 -18.61
N GLY A 598 -48.75 6.14 -19.52
CA GLY A 598 -50.04 5.49 -19.44
C GLY A 598 -50.05 4.31 -18.48
N ALA A 599 -51.04 4.26 -17.58
CA ALA A 599 -51.20 3.16 -16.63
C ALA A 599 -51.48 1.79 -17.30
N ASN A 600 -51.96 1.78 -18.56
CA ASN A 600 -52.25 0.56 -19.32
C ASN A 600 -50.98 -0.22 -19.68
N PHE A 601 -49.86 0.47 -19.91
CA PHE A 601 -48.58 -0.12 -20.30
C PHE A 601 -47.54 -0.10 -19.17
N GLY A 602 -47.95 0.25 -17.95
CA GLY A 602 -47.12 0.15 -16.75
C GLY A 602 -46.17 1.32 -16.50
N THR A 603 -46.43 2.53 -17.03
CA THR A 603 -45.64 3.76 -16.77
C THR A 603 -44.12 3.57 -16.74
N PHE A 604 -43.45 3.76 -17.87
CA PHE A 604 -42.03 3.46 -18.02
C PHE A 604 -41.18 4.66 -18.47
N PHE A 605 -41.75 5.87 -18.58
CA PHE A 605 -41.01 7.04 -19.06
C PHE A 605 -39.75 7.34 -18.22
N SER A 606 -39.84 7.18 -16.90
CA SER A 606 -38.71 7.35 -15.98
C SER A 606 -37.62 6.28 -16.11
N LEU A 607 -37.89 5.17 -16.82
CA LEU A 607 -36.95 4.06 -17.04
C LEU A 607 -36.15 4.23 -18.36
N LEU A 608 -36.56 5.17 -19.20
CA LEU A 608 -35.90 5.47 -20.46
C LEU A 608 -34.57 6.21 -20.21
N THR A 609 -33.55 5.90 -21.02
CA THR A 609 -32.27 6.63 -20.93
C THR A 609 -32.33 7.86 -21.83
N THR A 610 -32.12 9.01 -21.20
CA THR A 610 -32.01 10.34 -21.83
C THR A 610 -30.58 10.87 -21.80
N THR A 611 -29.67 10.17 -21.12
CA THR A 611 -28.26 10.54 -20.95
C THR A 611 -27.37 9.78 -21.93
N LYS A 612 -26.47 10.48 -22.64
CA LYS A 612 -25.43 9.86 -23.48
C LYS A 612 -24.58 8.89 -22.65
N LEU A 613 -24.19 7.75 -23.23
CA LEU A 613 -23.40 6.77 -22.50
C LEU A 613 -22.06 7.38 -22.02
N SER A 614 -21.43 8.21 -22.85
CA SER A 614 -20.21 8.95 -22.47
C SER A 614 -20.40 9.80 -21.21
N SER A 615 -21.58 10.39 -20.98
CA SER A 615 -21.91 11.13 -19.75
C SER A 615 -22.25 10.20 -18.57
N TYR A 616 -22.73 9.00 -18.84
CA TYR A 616 -22.97 7.97 -17.81
C TYR A 616 -21.65 7.36 -17.32
N ILE A 617 -20.69 7.12 -18.22
CA ILE A 617 -19.37 6.59 -17.93
C ILE A 617 -18.46 7.68 -17.32
N GLY A 618 -18.47 8.86 -17.94
CA GLY A 618 -17.51 9.93 -17.69
C GLY A 618 -17.62 10.52 -16.29
N GLY A 619 -16.63 10.21 -15.45
CA GLY A 619 -16.41 10.87 -14.18
C GLY A 619 -14.92 11.07 -13.93
N MET A 620 -14.33 12.08 -14.56
CA MET A 620 -13.11 12.69 -14.04
C MET A 620 -13.36 14.20 -13.95
N THR A 621 -13.88 14.61 -12.79
CA THR A 621 -13.77 15.96 -12.19
C THR A 621 -13.73 17.11 -13.21
N GLY A 622 -14.90 17.65 -13.60
CA GLY A 622 -14.93 18.91 -14.36
C GLY A 622 -16.27 19.34 -14.97
N ILE A 623 -17.22 18.43 -15.19
CA ILE A 623 -18.54 18.79 -15.72
C ILE A 623 -19.62 18.19 -14.81
N GLY A 624 -20.20 19.00 -13.92
CA GLY A 624 -21.53 18.72 -13.33
C GLY A 624 -21.62 17.89 -12.06
N GLY A 625 -20.52 17.52 -11.37
CA GLY A 625 -20.60 16.92 -10.03
C GLY A 625 -21.06 15.44 -9.98
N THR A 626 -20.94 14.69 -11.07
CA THR A 626 -21.29 13.25 -11.13
C THR A 626 -20.10 12.35 -10.80
N THR A 627 -20.36 11.24 -10.11
CA THR A 627 -19.38 10.18 -9.81
C THR A 627 -19.09 9.35 -11.07
N ALA A 628 -17.90 8.79 -11.20
CA ALA A 628 -17.58 7.85 -12.29
C ALA A 628 -18.37 6.54 -12.16
N CYS A 629 -18.56 5.84 -13.28
CA CYS A 629 -19.13 4.50 -13.23
C CYS A 629 -18.18 3.49 -12.57
N ILE A 630 -18.77 2.42 -12.03
CA ILE A 630 -18.10 1.23 -11.53
C ILE A 630 -18.58 0.01 -12.33
N MET A 631 -17.71 -0.99 -12.46
CA MET A 631 -17.99 -2.20 -13.22
C MET A 631 -17.85 -3.45 -12.35
N GLY A 632 -18.79 -4.37 -12.51
CA GLY A 632 -18.85 -5.67 -11.86
C GLY A 632 -19.16 -6.75 -12.89
N PHE A 633 -18.58 -7.93 -12.73
CA PHE A 633 -18.89 -9.07 -13.59
C PHE A 633 -19.55 -10.16 -12.75
N ASP A 634 -20.71 -10.65 -13.20
CA ASP A 634 -21.40 -11.79 -12.62
C ASP A 634 -20.97 -13.07 -13.34
N PRO A 635 -20.18 -13.95 -12.69
CA PRO A 635 -19.73 -15.19 -13.31
C PRO A 635 -20.83 -16.26 -13.42
N ILE A 636 -21.94 -16.12 -12.69
CA ILE A 636 -23.04 -17.11 -12.69
C ILE A 636 -23.91 -16.91 -13.93
N GLU A 637 -24.43 -15.70 -14.12
CA GLU A 637 -25.27 -15.35 -15.26
C GLU A 637 -24.46 -14.94 -16.51
N ASN A 638 -23.14 -14.81 -16.35
CA ASN A 638 -22.21 -14.35 -17.39
C ASN A 638 -22.61 -12.97 -17.92
N GLU A 639 -22.72 -12.01 -17.00
CA GLU A 639 -23.19 -10.65 -17.27
C GLU A 639 -22.20 -9.60 -16.76
N LEU A 640 -21.99 -8.57 -17.57
CA LEU A 640 -21.29 -7.36 -17.15
C LEU A 640 -22.31 -6.35 -16.62
N ILE A 641 -22.11 -5.86 -15.39
CA ILE A 641 -22.89 -4.80 -14.77
C ILE A 641 -22.06 -3.53 -14.72
N ILE A 642 -22.63 -2.43 -15.21
CA ILE A 642 -22.04 -1.10 -15.17
C ILE A 642 -23.00 -0.21 -14.40
N SER A 643 -22.57 0.23 -13.23
CA SER A 643 -23.37 1.05 -12.34
C SER A 643 -22.76 2.43 -12.18
N ASN A 644 -23.59 3.46 -12.06
CA ASN A 644 -23.16 4.79 -11.68
C ASN A 644 -24.09 5.32 -10.56
N PRO A 645 -23.59 5.56 -9.34
CA PRO A 645 -24.39 6.06 -8.22
C PRO A 645 -25.12 7.39 -8.47
N SER A 646 -24.71 8.18 -9.46
CA SER A 646 -25.38 9.44 -9.85
C SER A 646 -26.63 9.22 -10.71
N PHE A 647 -26.93 7.98 -11.11
CA PHE A 647 -28.08 7.64 -11.94
C PHE A 647 -28.97 6.58 -11.26
N ALA A 648 -30.25 6.55 -11.64
CA ALA A 648 -31.26 5.65 -11.07
C ALA A 648 -31.27 4.23 -11.69
N TYR A 649 -30.26 3.88 -12.49
CA TYR A 649 -30.19 2.60 -13.18
C TYR A 649 -28.74 2.15 -13.41
N SER A 650 -28.56 0.84 -13.54
CA SER A 650 -27.35 0.18 -14.04
C SER A 650 -27.56 -0.38 -15.44
N TRP A 651 -26.52 -0.37 -16.26
CA TRP A 651 -26.48 -1.13 -17.50
C TRP A 651 -26.04 -2.56 -17.24
N ILE A 652 -26.64 -3.51 -17.93
CA ILE A 652 -26.26 -4.92 -17.89
C ILE A 652 -26.02 -5.39 -19.32
N TYR A 653 -24.92 -6.09 -19.55
CA TYR A 653 -24.64 -6.76 -20.81
C TYR A 653 -24.55 -8.26 -20.59
N SER A 654 -25.47 -9.00 -21.20
CA SER A 654 -25.45 -10.45 -21.16
C SER A 654 -24.53 -10.99 -22.25
N PHE A 655 -23.44 -11.64 -21.88
CA PHE A 655 -22.53 -12.26 -22.86
C PHE A 655 -23.19 -13.48 -23.54
N LYS A 656 -24.12 -14.16 -22.85
CA LYS A 656 -24.89 -15.29 -23.37
C LYS A 656 -25.80 -14.87 -24.52
N HIS A 657 -26.49 -13.74 -24.37
CA HIS A 657 -27.50 -13.27 -25.32
C HIS A 657 -26.99 -12.13 -26.22
N GLN A 658 -25.82 -11.56 -25.93
CA GLN A 658 -25.22 -10.41 -26.62
C GLN A 658 -26.13 -9.17 -26.65
N VAL A 659 -26.97 -9.01 -25.61
CA VAL A 659 -27.93 -7.91 -25.49
C VAL A 659 -27.62 -7.03 -24.29
N TRP A 660 -27.90 -5.74 -24.46
CA TRP A 660 -27.87 -4.76 -23.38
C TRP A 660 -29.25 -4.61 -22.77
N THR A 661 -29.30 -4.69 -21.44
CA THR A 661 -30.49 -4.43 -20.64
C THR A 661 -30.17 -3.39 -19.56
N LYS A 662 -31.18 -2.99 -18.80
CA LYS A 662 -31.01 -2.12 -17.64
C LYS A 662 -31.68 -2.70 -16.44
N SER A 663 -31.13 -2.37 -15.28
CA SER A 663 -31.73 -2.64 -13.98
C SER A 663 -31.95 -1.34 -13.23
N SER A 664 -33.07 -1.25 -12.48
CA SER A 664 -33.30 -0.17 -11.51
C SER A 664 -32.44 -0.32 -10.25
N VAL A 665 -31.72 -1.44 -10.12
CA VAL A 665 -30.75 -1.64 -9.05
C VAL A 665 -29.45 -0.93 -9.41
N VAL A 666 -29.00 -0.07 -8.51
CA VAL A 666 -27.77 0.72 -8.64
C VAL A 666 -26.82 0.28 -7.54
N TYR A 667 -25.57 0.03 -7.91
CA TYR A 667 -24.50 -0.37 -7.01
C TYR A 667 -23.49 0.76 -6.84
N ARG A 668 -22.88 0.83 -5.64
CA ARG A 668 -21.78 1.76 -5.32
C ARG A 668 -20.44 1.06 -5.12
N ARG A 669 -20.40 -0.27 -5.03
CA ARG A 669 -19.17 -1.06 -4.98
C ARG A 669 -19.40 -2.50 -5.42
N PHE A 670 -18.39 -3.11 -6.02
CA PHE A 670 -18.30 -4.56 -6.27
C PHE A 670 -17.11 -5.15 -5.52
N LEU A 671 -17.25 -6.38 -5.03
CA LEU A 671 -16.23 -7.15 -4.34
C LEU A 671 -16.14 -8.53 -5.00
N TYR A 672 -14.94 -8.98 -5.33
CA TYR A 672 -14.73 -10.23 -6.05
C TYR A 672 -14.30 -11.32 -5.08
N GLY A 673 -15.11 -12.36 -4.96
CA GLY A 673 -14.73 -13.62 -4.34
C GLY A 673 -14.11 -14.59 -5.37
N ARG A 674 -13.76 -15.80 -4.92
CA ARG A 674 -13.10 -16.79 -5.78
C ARG A 674 -14.00 -17.32 -6.91
N SER A 675 -15.31 -17.39 -6.67
CA SER A 675 -16.31 -17.93 -7.60
C SER A 675 -17.57 -17.07 -7.72
N ARG A 676 -17.66 -15.99 -6.93
CA ARG A 676 -18.83 -15.14 -6.79
C ARG A 676 -18.44 -13.68 -6.78
N THR A 677 -19.35 -12.83 -7.23
CA THR A 677 -19.20 -11.37 -7.12
C THR A 677 -20.26 -10.86 -6.17
N TYR A 678 -19.82 -10.03 -5.23
CA TYR A 678 -20.68 -9.38 -4.26
C TYR A 678 -20.81 -7.90 -4.64
N ALA A 679 -21.94 -7.30 -4.31
CA ALA A 679 -22.23 -5.92 -4.66
C ALA A 679 -22.92 -5.18 -3.52
N LEU A 680 -22.49 -3.94 -3.28
CA LEU A 680 -23.11 -3.04 -2.31
C LEU A 680 -24.07 -2.11 -3.07
N ARG A 681 -25.35 -2.19 -2.73
CA ARG A 681 -26.38 -1.34 -3.37
C ARG A 681 -26.20 0.12 -2.94
N ASN A 682 -26.48 1.05 -3.84
CA ASN A 682 -26.48 2.48 -3.55
C ASN A 682 -27.60 2.81 -2.57
N GLY A 683 -27.29 3.54 -1.50
CA GLY A 683 -28.25 3.87 -0.43
C GLY A 683 -28.57 2.74 0.56
N SER A 684 -27.89 1.59 0.48
CA SER A 684 -28.00 0.49 1.46
C SER A 684 -26.63 0.06 1.96
N ASN A 685 -26.55 -0.38 3.21
CA ASN A 685 -25.36 -0.99 3.79
C ASN A 685 -25.34 -2.53 3.66
N GLN A 686 -26.32 -3.10 2.94
CA GLN A 686 -26.40 -4.56 2.72
C GLN A 686 -25.55 -5.01 1.53
N LEU A 687 -24.77 -6.06 1.76
CA LEU A 687 -24.03 -6.77 0.73
C LEU A 687 -24.93 -7.81 0.05
N TYR A 688 -24.94 -7.81 -1.28
CA TYR A 688 -25.70 -8.75 -2.10
C TYR A 688 -24.76 -9.68 -2.87
N ILE A 689 -25.14 -10.94 -3.04
CA ILE A 689 -24.46 -11.87 -3.93
C ILE A 689 -25.12 -11.74 -5.31
N LEU A 690 -24.33 -11.46 -6.35
CA LEU A 690 -24.85 -11.44 -7.73
C LEU A 690 -25.20 -12.86 -8.18
N GLY A 691 -26.26 -12.99 -8.97
CA GLY A 691 -26.72 -14.27 -9.53
C GLY A 691 -27.52 -15.18 -8.58
N GLU A 692 -27.60 -14.87 -7.28
CA GLU A 692 -28.44 -15.64 -6.35
C GLU A 692 -29.77 -14.94 -6.05
N VAL A 693 -30.87 -15.64 -6.34
CA VAL A 693 -32.19 -15.34 -5.78
C VAL A 693 -32.22 -15.91 -4.35
N SER A 694 -31.54 -15.28 -3.40
CA SER A 694 -31.49 -15.83 -2.04
C SER A 694 -32.81 -15.55 -1.31
N ALA A 695 -33.63 -16.60 -1.16
CA ALA A 695 -34.60 -16.74 -0.07
C ALA A 695 -33.93 -17.01 1.30
N THR A 696 -32.61 -16.83 1.41
CA THR A 696 -31.84 -17.09 2.62
C THR A 696 -30.82 -15.99 2.85
N THR A 697 -31.24 -15.02 3.66
CA THR A 697 -30.40 -14.02 4.30
C THR A 697 -29.32 -14.73 5.13
N TYR A 698 -28.04 -14.56 4.80
CA TYR A 698 -26.97 -14.91 5.73
C TYR A 698 -26.98 -13.91 6.89
N THR A 699 -27.05 -14.46 8.09
CA THR A 699 -27.17 -13.77 9.38
C THR A 699 -25.90 -12.99 9.73
N GLY A 700 -26.02 -11.66 9.77
CA GLY A 700 -25.04 -10.75 10.34
C GLY A 700 -25.55 -9.30 10.23
N VAL A 701 -26.17 -8.81 11.31
CA VAL A 701 -26.82 -7.50 11.49
C VAL A 701 -28.23 -7.40 10.90
N TYR A 702 -29.18 -7.23 11.82
CA TYR A 702 -30.62 -7.17 11.61
C TYR A 702 -31.03 -6.11 10.58
N ALA A 703 -31.72 -6.55 9.54
CA ALA A 703 -32.65 -5.71 8.80
C ALA A 703 -33.91 -6.54 8.51
N THR A 704 -34.84 -6.45 9.45
CA THR A 704 -36.27 -6.62 9.18
C THR A 704 -36.66 -5.53 8.19
N ASP A 705 -36.70 -5.86 6.90
CA ASP A 705 -37.57 -5.26 5.88
C ASP A 705 -37.19 -5.82 4.51
N PHE A 706 -37.43 -7.12 4.33
CA PHE A 706 -37.92 -7.60 3.05
C PHE A 706 -39.36 -7.98 3.28
N ALA A 707 -40.24 -6.98 3.23
CA ALA A 707 -41.59 -7.24 2.80
C ALA A 707 -41.47 -8.05 1.50
N ALA A 708 -42.10 -9.22 1.47
CA ALA A 708 -42.34 -9.95 0.24
C ALA A 708 -42.99 -8.96 -0.73
N GLU A 709 -42.21 -8.39 -1.66
CA GLU A 709 -42.70 -7.38 -2.58
C GLU A 709 -43.79 -8.04 -3.45
N PRO A 710 -45.04 -7.58 -3.35
CA PRO A 710 -46.08 -7.93 -4.29
C PRO A 710 -45.77 -7.22 -5.61
N GLU A 711 -45.97 -7.92 -6.72
CA GLU A 711 -46.01 -7.48 -8.14
C GLU A 711 -45.08 -8.29 -9.04
N LEU A 712 -45.61 -9.44 -9.47
CA LEU A 712 -45.05 -10.35 -10.49
C LEU A 712 -44.90 -9.73 -11.90
N PHE A 713 -45.17 -8.43 -12.10
CA PHE A 713 -45.19 -7.79 -13.42
C PHE A 713 -44.43 -6.46 -13.40
N ARG A 714 -43.37 -6.34 -14.21
CA ARG A 714 -42.54 -5.12 -14.31
C ARG A 714 -42.75 -4.40 -15.64
N PRO A 715 -42.65 -3.06 -15.68
CA PRO A 715 -42.73 -2.31 -16.93
C PRO A 715 -41.55 -2.68 -17.83
N MET A 716 -41.86 -3.20 -19.02
CA MET A 716 -40.87 -3.62 -20.00
C MET A 716 -41.01 -2.76 -21.26
N VAL A 717 -39.88 -2.39 -21.85
CA VAL A 717 -39.83 -1.62 -23.09
C VAL A 717 -38.68 -2.10 -23.96
N PHE A 718 -38.99 -2.56 -25.16
CA PHE A 718 -38.06 -2.76 -26.25
C PHE A 718 -38.23 -1.65 -27.27
N ILE A 719 -37.12 -1.03 -27.67
CA ILE A 719 -37.07 -0.03 -28.73
C ILE A 719 -35.91 -0.40 -29.64
N SER A 720 -36.21 -0.71 -30.90
CA SER A 720 -35.21 -0.97 -31.94
C SER A 720 -34.40 0.29 -32.31
N GLN A 721 -33.23 0.07 -32.89
CA GLN A 721 -32.52 1.12 -33.64
C GLN A 721 -33.35 1.51 -34.87
N PRO A 722 -33.23 2.75 -35.38
CA PRO A 722 -33.86 3.13 -36.64
C PRO A 722 -33.40 2.20 -37.76
N PHE A 723 -34.34 1.60 -38.46
CA PHE A 723 -34.07 0.76 -39.61
C PHE A 723 -34.72 1.34 -40.88
N GLN A 724 -34.13 1.00 -42.01
CA GLN A 724 -34.62 1.31 -43.35
C GLN A 724 -35.04 0.01 -44.04
N GLY A 725 -35.74 0.09 -45.17
CA GLY A 725 -35.94 -1.09 -46.02
C GLY A 725 -34.68 -1.49 -46.79
N GLU A 726 -34.83 -2.37 -47.77
CA GLU A 726 -33.73 -3.01 -48.51
C GLU A 726 -32.75 -2.03 -49.17
N ALA A 727 -33.22 -0.84 -49.57
CA ALA A 727 -32.39 0.20 -50.15
C ALA A 727 -32.43 1.50 -49.33
N ALA A 728 -31.25 2.08 -49.10
CA ALA A 728 -31.10 3.36 -48.44
C ALA A 728 -31.85 4.48 -49.21
N ASP A 729 -32.44 5.42 -48.47
CA ASP A 729 -33.14 6.60 -48.99
C ASP A 729 -34.47 6.38 -49.75
N ILE A 730 -35.00 5.16 -49.78
CA ILE A 730 -36.32 4.87 -50.37
C ILE A 730 -37.43 5.06 -49.35
N TYR A 731 -38.56 5.62 -49.79
CA TYR A 731 -39.79 5.66 -49.00
C TYR A 731 -40.44 4.27 -48.97
N THR A 732 -40.40 3.64 -47.79
CA THR A 732 -40.93 2.31 -47.57
C THR A 732 -42.26 2.36 -46.85
N LYS A 733 -43.18 1.48 -47.26
CA LYS A 733 -44.45 1.25 -46.57
C LYS A 733 -44.40 -0.13 -45.92
N ILE A 734 -44.54 -0.18 -44.60
CA ILE A 734 -44.57 -1.46 -43.88
C ILE A 734 -45.95 -2.07 -44.11
N GLU A 735 -46.00 -3.19 -44.83
CA GLU A 735 -47.26 -3.89 -45.12
C GLU A 735 -47.65 -4.78 -43.95
N GLN A 736 -46.70 -5.54 -43.41
CA GLN A 736 -46.91 -6.43 -42.28
C GLN A 736 -45.64 -6.52 -41.43
N LEU A 737 -45.81 -6.36 -40.12
CA LEU A 737 -44.80 -6.71 -39.12
C LEU A 737 -45.19 -8.05 -38.50
N PHE A 738 -44.25 -8.98 -38.35
CA PHE A 738 -44.40 -10.18 -37.55
C PHE A 738 -43.45 -10.10 -36.36
N ALA A 739 -44.02 -10.18 -35.15
CA ALA A 739 -43.25 -10.28 -33.92
C ALA A 739 -43.72 -11.51 -33.13
N ASP A 740 -42.75 -12.36 -32.79
CA ASP A 740 -42.96 -13.62 -32.08
C ASP A 740 -42.33 -13.58 -30.69
N GLY A 741 -43.05 -14.08 -29.70
CA GLY A 741 -42.56 -14.18 -28.32
C GLY A 741 -43.57 -14.82 -27.38
N SER A 742 -43.14 -14.99 -26.13
CA SER A 742 -43.98 -15.54 -25.07
C SER A 742 -43.70 -14.85 -23.75
N GLY A 743 -44.75 -14.62 -22.98
CA GLY A 743 -44.64 -14.00 -21.66
C GLY A 743 -46.01 -13.77 -21.05
N ILE A 744 -46.03 -13.45 -19.76
CA ILE A 744 -47.28 -13.20 -19.02
C ILE A 744 -47.49 -11.69 -18.93
N VAL A 745 -48.65 -11.20 -19.35
CA VAL A 745 -49.07 -9.79 -19.20
C VAL A 745 -50.07 -9.68 -18.07
N ALA A 746 -49.92 -8.65 -17.23
CA ALA A 746 -50.84 -8.41 -16.11
C ALA A 746 -52.30 -8.29 -16.59
N SER A 747 -53.22 -8.90 -15.84
CA SER A 747 -54.65 -8.85 -16.16
C SER A 747 -55.15 -7.40 -16.19
N GLY A 748 -55.90 -7.03 -17.22
CA GLY A 748 -56.41 -5.66 -17.42
C GLY A 748 -55.35 -4.64 -17.85
N LYS A 749 -54.11 -5.08 -18.12
CA LYS A 749 -53.07 -4.28 -18.76
C LYS A 749 -52.89 -4.69 -20.22
N SER A 750 -52.00 -4.02 -20.94
CA SER A 750 -51.77 -4.31 -22.36
C SER A 750 -50.29 -4.46 -22.69
N LEU A 751 -49.99 -5.38 -23.62
CA LEU A 751 -48.76 -5.39 -24.41
C LEU A 751 -49.02 -4.60 -25.68
N GLY A 752 -48.31 -3.49 -25.85
CA GLY A 752 -48.41 -2.63 -27.03
C GLY A 752 -47.24 -2.87 -27.98
N ILE A 753 -47.54 -2.96 -29.27
CA ILE A 753 -46.58 -3.00 -30.37
C ILE A 753 -46.83 -1.78 -31.26
N PHE A 754 -45.86 -0.86 -31.27
CA PHE A 754 -45.96 0.44 -31.91
C PHE A 754 -44.88 0.59 -32.97
N LEU A 755 -45.29 1.06 -34.15
CA LEU A 755 -44.38 1.43 -35.22
C LEU A 755 -44.34 2.95 -35.35
N PHE A 756 -43.17 3.53 -35.06
CA PHE A 756 -42.89 4.93 -35.31
C PHE A 756 -42.14 5.08 -36.63
N SER A 757 -42.36 6.17 -37.35
CA SER A 757 -41.78 6.40 -38.67
C SER A 757 -41.39 7.85 -38.88
N SER A 758 -40.32 8.07 -39.64
CA SER A 758 -39.74 9.39 -39.91
C SER A 758 -39.26 9.50 -41.37
N VAL A 759 -39.41 10.70 -41.93
CA VAL A 759 -38.98 11.03 -43.31
C VAL A 759 -37.56 11.61 -43.32
N ASP A 760 -37.20 12.37 -42.29
CA ASP A 760 -35.96 13.13 -42.14
C ASP A 760 -34.99 12.49 -41.11
N GLY A 761 -35.45 11.48 -40.36
CA GLY A 761 -34.72 10.89 -39.24
C GLY A 761 -34.78 11.74 -37.97
N GLU A 762 -35.49 12.87 -38.00
CA GLU A 762 -35.59 13.82 -36.88
C GLU A 762 -37.00 13.88 -36.29
N SER A 763 -38.01 13.97 -37.15
CA SER A 763 -39.41 14.10 -36.79
C SER A 763 -40.09 12.72 -36.83
N TRP A 764 -40.51 12.21 -35.67
CA TRP A 764 -41.09 10.87 -35.53
C TRP A 764 -42.60 10.91 -35.30
N TYR A 765 -43.34 10.07 -36.01
CA TYR A 765 -44.79 9.93 -35.89
C TYR A 765 -45.19 8.47 -35.70
N MET A 766 -46.20 8.21 -34.86
CA MET A 766 -46.79 6.88 -34.73
C MET A 766 -47.55 6.54 -36.01
N ASN A 767 -47.14 5.46 -36.68
CA ASN A 767 -47.59 5.09 -38.01
C ASN A 767 -48.46 3.82 -38.01
N SER A 768 -48.29 2.96 -37.00
CA SER A 768 -49.15 1.80 -36.73
C SER A 768 -49.05 1.41 -35.25
N ALA A 769 -50.10 0.81 -34.69
CA ALA A 769 -50.19 0.39 -33.30
C ALA A 769 -51.09 -0.84 -33.17
N VAL A 770 -50.71 -1.77 -32.28
CA VAL A 770 -51.52 -2.93 -31.87
C VAL A 770 -51.39 -3.10 -30.36
N ASP A 771 -52.52 -3.19 -29.67
CA ASP A 771 -52.58 -3.43 -28.23
C ASP A 771 -53.21 -4.80 -27.95
N ILE A 772 -52.57 -5.58 -27.08
CA ILE A 772 -53.03 -6.92 -26.70
C ILE A 772 -53.32 -6.92 -25.21
N LEU A 773 -54.58 -7.15 -24.86
CA LEU A 773 -55.04 -7.24 -23.47
C LEU A 773 -54.44 -8.46 -22.77
N GLY A 774 -53.85 -8.23 -21.59
CA GLY A 774 -53.33 -9.26 -20.72
C GLY A 774 -54.43 -10.00 -19.98
N THR A 775 -54.27 -11.32 -19.86
CA THR A 775 -55.22 -12.22 -19.20
C THR A 775 -54.59 -12.93 -17.99
N SER A 776 -53.39 -12.53 -17.53
CA SER A 776 -52.60 -13.20 -16.47
C SER A 776 -52.24 -14.68 -16.73
N THR A 777 -52.41 -15.15 -17.97
CA THR A 777 -51.92 -16.44 -18.47
C THR A 777 -50.75 -16.21 -19.42
N GLU A 778 -49.89 -17.22 -19.63
CA GLU A 778 -48.84 -17.15 -20.64
C GLU A 778 -49.47 -16.80 -22.00
N LEU A 779 -49.09 -15.63 -22.52
CA LEU A 779 -49.51 -15.15 -23.81
C LEU A 779 -48.41 -15.56 -24.79
N LYS A 780 -48.70 -16.56 -25.62
CA LYS A 780 -47.84 -16.89 -26.77
C LYS A 780 -48.30 -16.03 -27.92
N TRP A 781 -47.59 -14.95 -28.16
CA TRP A 781 -47.84 -14.14 -29.34
C TRP A 781 -46.96 -14.64 -30.48
N ARG A 782 -47.61 -15.27 -31.47
CA ARG A 782 -46.98 -15.63 -32.74
C ARG A 782 -47.74 -14.96 -33.86
N ASN A 783 -47.02 -14.42 -34.83
CA ASN A 783 -47.56 -13.69 -35.96
C ASN A 783 -48.45 -12.50 -35.56
N ILE A 784 -48.07 -11.70 -34.55
CA ILE A 784 -48.82 -10.45 -34.32
C ILE A 784 -48.62 -9.58 -35.53
N GLN A 785 -49.69 -9.41 -36.30
CA GLN A 785 -49.71 -8.57 -37.48
C GLN A 785 -50.09 -7.15 -37.09
N THR A 786 -49.17 -6.21 -37.25
CA THR A 786 -49.54 -4.78 -37.21
C THR A 786 -50.38 -4.42 -38.42
N GLN A 787 -51.24 -3.41 -38.27
CA GLN A 787 -51.90 -2.84 -39.44
C GLN A 787 -50.86 -2.23 -40.37
N ARG A 788 -51.14 -2.28 -41.68
CA ARG A 788 -50.35 -1.58 -42.70
C ARG A 788 -50.08 -0.15 -42.26
N SER A 789 -48.84 0.31 -42.41
CA SER A 789 -48.45 1.65 -41.99
C SER A 789 -49.36 2.72 -42.63
N GLY A 790 -49.73 3.77 -41.90
CA GLY A 790 -50.56 4.86 -42.42
C GLY A 790 -49.92 5.56 -43.63
N PHE A 791 -48.61 5.82 -43.56
CA PHE A 791 -47.84 6.51 -44.60
C PHE A 791 -46.48 5.84 -44.87
N SER A 792 -45.86 6.21 -45.99
CA SER A 792 -44.52 5.77 -46.39
C SER A 792 -43.45 6.69 -45.79
N ALA A 793 -42.39 6.11 -45.24
CA ALA A 793 -41.32 6.84 -44.58
C ALA A 793 -39.96 6.24 -44.92
N LYS A 794 -38.87 6.94 -44.63
CA LYS A 794 -37.51 6.44 -44.89
C LYS A 794 -36.95 5.63 -43.71
N TYR A 795 -37.32 6.03 -42.49
CA TYR A 795 -36.82 5.44 -41.25
C TYR A 795 -37.99 4.94 -40.42
N HIS A 796 -37.79 3.79 -39.77
CA HIS A 796 -38.79 3.14 -38.92
C HIS A 796 -38.17 2.74 -37.58
N ILE A 797 -38.94 2.84 -36.51
CA ILE A 797 -38.60 2.32 -35.17
C ILE A 797 -39.76 1.45 -34.71
N LEU A 798 -39.46 0.20 -34.37
CA LEU A 798 -40.33 -0.69 -33.66
C LEU A 798 -40.16 -0.53 -32.15
N MET A 799 -41.28 -0.42 -31.44
CA MET A 799 -41.36 -0.38 -29.99
C MET A 799 -42.35 -1.44 -29.49
N ILE A 800 -41.96 -2.19 -28.47
CA ILE A 800 -42.82 -3.16 -27.77
C ILE A 800 -42.79 -2.81 -26.29
N CYS A 801 -43.94 -2.62 -25.64
CA CYS A 801 -43.95 -2.30 -24.20
C CYS A 801 -45.18 -2.83 -23.47
N GLY A 802 -45.03 -3.07 -22.17
CA GLY A 802 -46.13 -3.45 -21.28
C GLY A 802 -45.62 -3.97 -19.94
N PRO A 803 -46.51 -4.13 -18.93
CA PRO A 803 -46.15 -4.73 -17.66
C PRO A 803 -46.13 -6.26 -17.80
N MET A 804 -44.93 -6.83 -17.83
CA MET A 804 -44.70 -8.26 -18.07
C MET A 804 -44.04 -8.96 -16.89
N GLY A 805 -44.38 -10.23 -16.69
CA GLY A 805 -43.71 -11.13 -15.75
C GLY A 805 -42.46 -11.75 -16.36
N ASP A 806 -42.25 -13.05 -16.19
CA ASP A 806 -41.18 -13.76 -16.88
C ASP A 806 -41.39 -13.71 -18.41
N VAL A 807 -40.36 -13.30 -19.15
CA VAL A 807 -40.42 -13.05 -20.60
C VAL A 807 -39.35 -13.84 -21.33
N TYR A 808 -39.76 -14.47 -22.45
CA TYR A 808 -38.88 -15.01 -23.47
C TYR A 808 -39.27 -14.44 -24.83
N ILE A 809 -38.39 -13.60 -25.40
CA ILE A 809 -38.56 -13.09 -26.77
C ILE A 809 -37.62 -13.86 -27.68
N SER A 810 -38.17 -14.48 -28.72
CA SER A 810 -37.36 -15.10 -29.77
C SER A 810 -36.68 -13.98 -30.58
N PRO A 811 -35.37 -14.10 -30.91
CA PRO A 811 -34.68 -13.11 -31.74
C PRO A 811 -35.14 -13.11 -33.21
N GLU A 812 -36.04 -14.01 -33.62
CA GLU A 812 -36.60 -14.08 -34.97
C GLU A 812 -37.81 -13.13 -35.11
N MET A 813 -37.55 -11.84 -35.36
CA MET A 813 -38.56 -10.89 -35.85
C MET A 813 -38.47 -10.77 -37.37
N GLU A 814 -39.58 -11.02 -38.07
CA GLU A 814 -39.69 -10.87 -39.52
C GLU A 814 -40.47 -9.60 -39.86
N ILE A 815 -39.85 -8.70 -40.63
CA ILE A 815 -40.49 -7.46 -41.08
C ILE A 815 -40.62 -7.52 -42.60
N SER A 816 -41.86 -7.42 -43.10
CA SER A 816 -42.10 -7.35 -44.53
C SER A 816 -42.38 -5.92 -44.97
N PHE A 817 -41.70 -5.51 -46.04
CA PHE A 817 -41.79 -4.18 -46.60
C PHE A 817 -42.42 -4.23 -47.98
N SER A 818 -43.13 -3.18 -48.36
CA SER A 818 -43.32 -2.86 -49.76
C SER A 818 -42.68 -1.52 -50.07
N GLU A 819 -41.85 -1.50 -51.10
CA GLU A 819 -41.29 -0.26 -51.62
C GLU A 819 -42.36 0.48 -52.41
N LYS A 820 -42.51 1.78 -52.13
CA LYS A 820 -43.29 2.66 -52.99
C LYS A 820 -42.35 3.64 -53.66
N TYR A 821 -42.13 3.42 -54.95
CA TYR A 821 -41.50 4.39 -55.84
C TYR A 821 -42.47 5.55 -56.08
N THR A 822 -42.49 6.52 -55.17
CA THR A 822 -43.12 7.80 -55.43
C THR A 822 -42.05 8.83 -55.75
N ARG A 823 -41.66 8.91 -57.03
CA ARG A 823 -41.41 10.23 -57.63
C ARG A 823 -42.75 10.96 -57.63
N LYS A 824 -43.09 11.61 -56.52
CA LYS A 824 -44.05 12.71 -56.53
C LYS A 824 -43.32 13.95 -56.05
N SER A 825 -42.78 14.68 -57.03
CA SER A 825 -42.63 16.11 -56.93
C SER A 825 -44.01 16.72 -56.64
N ARG A 826 -44.19 17.24 -55.43
CA ARG A 826 -44.65 18.61 -55.14
C ARG A 826 -44.72 18.82 -53.64
#